data_AF-A0A946UR25-F1
#
_entry.id   AF-A0A946UR25-F1
#
_cell.length_a   1.000
_cell.length_b   1.000
_cell.length_c   1.000
_cell.angle_alpha   90.00
_cell.angle_beta   90.00
_cell.angle_gamma   90.00
#
_symmetry.space_group_name_H-M   'P 1'
#
loop_
_entity.id
_entity.type
_entity.pdbx_description
1 polymer ?
#
loop_
_entity_poly.entity_id
_entity_poly.type
_entity_poly.pdbx_seq_one_letter_code
_entity_poly.pdbx_strand_id
1 'polypeptide(L)'
;YLDYGVFESLRDMKALIEREVRQRELAGNVKLGPGGIREIEFIAQSLQLVRGGASSDLRCRDLRTALERLGTVRGIGRDARDRLLAAYEFLRRFENGLQAIRDQQTHDIPEDPADRARLSLIMGYDAWAPLCRALETHRSLVAAQFAAVAFRGSDEPASDQFANALVSLWRPSTSVAEWQGWLESENIAQAERVAAAVHDFANAPIQRQIDVSAKRRLDHFMRTLFRCLPERGQPGIAVERVLAVVTQVARRSAYIALLNENPFVLERLVDLCEQSAYLAAEIEKFPALLDELLDPRLYSESISAAGMRDDLAERQRPLDAADSEAAIECLAQFQRATLFRIAVADVSHNLPIMKVSDRLTELAEIVLNCALDIAWRDLVAKHGEPVSGNGDQQRNAGFGVVAYGKLGGMELSYRSDLDLVFLHDSVGSGQVTNGDRPIDNALFFGRLVRRLVHFLTTQTGSGALYEVDTRLRPSGRSGLLVVSTEGFAKYQEDNAWTWEHQALLRSRPVAGSPSIARTFETIRTDTLCHRVRRDQLRDDVLSMRKKMRANLDKSSAERFDLKQGEGGIGDIEFLVQYLVLKYADQEPALVFYSDNIRQLGALQAVGILPDAVAARLQEIYRSYRLRSHRLALDEAAAVVGADEFEEERRFVRDTWQRTMK
;
A
#
# COMPACT_ATOMS: atom_id res chain seq x y z
N TYR A 1 -9.25 5.02 11.94
CA TYR A 1 -8.69 4.21 13.04
C TYR A 1 -9.78 3.31 13.58
N LEU A 2 -9.54 2.00 13.57
CA LEU A 2 -10.39 1.00 14.23
C LEU A 2 -10.03 1.01 15.73
N ASP A 3 -11.01 1.19 16.61
CA ASP A 3 -10.76 1.19 18.06
C ASP A 3 -10.78 -0.25 18.58
N TYR A 4 -9.62 -0.90 18.50
CA TYR A 4 -9.47 -2.26 19.01
C TYR A 4 -9.42 -2.32 20.56
N GLY A 5 -9.39 -1.18 21.25
CA GLY A 5 -9.58 -1.13 22.71
C GLY A 5 -10.96 -1.59 23.14
N VAL A 6 -11.96 -1.38 22.26
CA VAL A 6 -13.36 -1.79 22.46
C VAL A 6 -13.52 -3.31 22.50
N PHE A 7 -12.62 -4.11 21.89
CA PHE A 7 -12.79 -5.56 21.82
C PHE A 7 -12.76 -6.27 23.17
N GLU A 8 -11.92 -5.82 24.10
CA GLU A 8 -11.89 -6.37 25.47
C GLU A 8 -13.18 -6.01 26.21
N SER A 9 -13.66 -4.76 26.08
CA SER A 9 -14.96 -4.35 26.64
C SER A 9 -16.13 -5.13 26.02
N LEU A 10 -16.07 -5.43 24.72
CA LEU A 10 -17.04 -6.29 24.03
C LEU A 10 -16.97 -7.72 24.53
N ARG A 11 -15.77 -8.27 24.78
CA ARG A 11 -15.62 -9.59 25.39
C ARG A 11 -16.16 -9.64 26.81
N ASP A 12 -15.87 -8.65 27.64
CA ASP A 12 -16.39 -8.57 28.99
C ASP A 12 -17.91 -8.47 28.97
N MET A 13 -18.47 -7.63 28.10
CA MET A 13 -19.92 -7.54 27.88
C MET A 13 -20.52 -8.86 27.39
N LYS A 14 -19.85 -9.57 26.47
CA LYS A 14 -20.27 -10.89 26.00
C LYS A 14 -20.25 -11.92 27.14
N ALA A 15 -19.16 -11.99 27.89
CA ALA A 15 -19.03 -12.92 29.01
C ALA A 15 -20.10 -12.65 30.08
N LEU A 16 -20.43 -11.39 30.32
CA LEU A 16 -21.56 -10.98 31.17
C LEU A 16 -22.90 -11.46 30.59
N ILE A 17 -23.14 -11.29 29.29
CA ILE A 17 -24.34 -11.78 28.59
C ILE A 17 -24.46 -13.30 28.73
N GLU A 18 -23.41 -14.06 28.42
CA GLU A 18 -23.41 -15.53 28.51
C GLU A 18 -23.55 -16.04 29.95
N ARG A 19 -22.97 -15.32 30.92
CA ARG A 19 -23.12 -15.64 32.34
C ARG A 19 -24.54 -15.36 32.83
N GLU A 20 -25.14 -14.26 32.41
CA GLU A 20 -26.53 -13.91 32.74
C GLU A 20 -27.51 -14.96 32.17
N VAL A 21 -27.30 -15.40 30.93
CA VAL A 21 -28.10 -16.46 30.30
C VAL A 21 -27.99 -17.79 31.06
N ARG A 22 -26.77 -18.18 31.46
CA ARG A 22 -26.53 -19.38 32.27
C ARG A 22 -27.11 -19.29 33.68
N GLN A 23 -27.02 -18.13 34.33
CA GLN A 23 -27.49 -17.94 35.71
C GLN A 23 -29.02 -17.86 35.83
N ARG A 24 -29.73 -17.42 34.79
CA ARG A 24 -31.18 -17.19 34.83
C ARG A 24 -32.02 -18.23 34.06
N GLU A 25 -31.41 -19.32 33.59
CA GLU A 25 -32.09 -20.39 32.81
C GLU A 25 -32.95 -19.86 31.64
N LEU A 26 -32.49 -18.82 30.95
CA LEU A 26 -33.25 -18.07 29.93
C LEU A 26 -33.41 -18.80 28.57
N ALA A 27 -33.29 -20.13 28.54
CA ALA A 27 -33.39 -20.91 27.30
C ALA A 27 -34.74 -20.71 26.59
N GLY A 28 -35.81 -20.54 27.37
CA GLY A 28 -37.17 -20.28 26.90
C GLY A 28 -37.45 -18.83 26.47
N ASN A 29 -36.47 -17.92 26.52
CA ASN A 29 -36.67 -16.50 26.22
C ASN A 29 -36.18 -16.15 24.81
N VAL A 30 -37.04 -15.62 23.95
CA VAL A 30 -36.71 -15.31 22.54
C VAL A 30 -35.74 -14.13 22.37
N LYS A 31 -35.69 -13.24 23.37
CA LYS A 31 -34.84 -12.04 23.32
C LYS A 31 -33.49 -12.27 23.96
N LEU A 32 -33.49 -12.84 25.17
CA LEU A 32 -32.31 -12.99 26.02
C LEU A 32 -31.69 -14.37 25.95
N GLY A 33 -32.42 -15.39 25.50
CA GLY A 33 -31.87 -16.75 25.38
C GLY A 33 -30.80 -16.86 24.28
N PRO A 34 -30.07 -17.99 24.24
CA PRO A 34 -29.05 -18.22 23.21
C PRO A 34 -29.61 -18.03 21.80
N GLY A 35 -28.91 -17.28 20.95
CA GLY A 35 -29.37 -16.98 19.60
C GLY A 35 -30.55 -16.01 19.50
N GLY A 36 -30.87 -15.30 20.59
CA GLY A 36 -31.99 -14.37 20.67
C GLY A 36 -31.72 -13.01 20.03
N ILE A 37 -32.73 -12.13 20.06
CA ILE A 37 -32.67 -10.78 19.47
C ILE A 37 -31.48 -9.96 20.01
N ARG A 38 -31.18 -10.08 21.32
CA ARG A 38 -30.08 -9.34 21.96
C ARG A 38 -28.72 -9.67 21.37
N GLU A 39 -28.49 -10.92 20.96
CA GLU A 39 -27.23 -11.33 20.34
C GLU A 39 -27.06 -10.71 18.95
N ILE A 40 -28.15 -10.55 18.18
CA ILE A 40 -28.12 -9.85 16.88
C ILE A 40 -27.80 -8.36 17.08
N GLU A 41 -28.46 -7.72 18.04
CA GLU A 41 -28.21 -6.32 18.41
C GLU A 41 -26.74 -6.13 18.80
N PHE A 42 -26.22 -7.03 19.63
CA PHE A 42 -24.83 -7.01 20.05
C PHE A 42 -23.86 -7.17 18.88
N ILE A 43 -24.10 -8.12 17.95
CA ILE A 43 -23.26 -8.31 16.76
C ILE A 43 -23.15 -7.00 15.96
N ALA A 44 -24.30 -6.39 15.64
CA ALA A 44 -24.31 -5.17 14.84
C ALA A 44 -23.64 -4.00 15.58
N GLN A 45 -24.01 -3.76 16.84
CA GLN A 45 -23.48 -2.66 17.64
C GLN A 45 -21.98 -2.81 17.91
N SER A 46 -21.49 -4.03 18.13
CA SER A 46 -20.06 -4.33 18.27
C SER A 46 -19.29 -3.87 17.05
N LEU A 47 -19.78 -4.22 15.86
CA LEU A 47 -19.15 -3.84 14.60
C LEU A 47 -19.29 -2.33 14.32
N GLN A 48 -20.40 -1.71 14.72
CA GLN A 48 -20.55 -0.25 14.66
C GLN A 48 -19.59 0.48 15.58
N LEU A 49 -19.32 -0.01 16.80
CA LEU A 49 -18.36 0.60 17.71
C LEU A 49 -16.94 0.49 17.16
N VAL A 50 -16.58 -0.67 16.61
CA VAL A 50 -15.25 -0.93 16.03
C VAL A 50 -15.01 -0.06 14.79
N ARG A 51 -16.02 0.07 13.92
CA ARG A 51 -15.85 0.61 12.56
C ARG A 51 -16.50 1.98 12.33
N GLY A 52 -17.38 2.42 13.22
CA GLY A 52 -18.08 3.70 13.11
C GLY A 52 -17.14 4.89 13.12
N GLY A 53 -15.95 4.76 13.71
CA GLY A 53 -14.89 5.78 13.61
C GLY A 53 -14.43 6.00 12.16
N ALA A 54 -14.24 4.91 11.40
CA ALA A 54 -13.74 4.93 10.02
C ALA A 54 -14.84 5.07 8.95
N SER A 55 -16.09 4.67 9.26
CA SER A 55 -17.22 4.74 8.33
C SER A 55 -18.42 5.44 8.99
N SER A 56 -18.73 6.65 8.53
CA SER A 56 -19.88 7.43 9.01
C SER A 56 -21.21 6.73 8.74
N ASP A 57 -21.32 5.94 7.67
CA ASP A 57 -22.52 5.17 7.30
C ASP A 57 -22.93 4.14 8.38
N LEU A 58 -21.97 3.71 9.20
CA LEU A 58 -22.21 2.78 10.30
C LEU A 58 -22.70 3.48 11.58
N ARG A 59 -22.82 4.82 11.60
CA ARG A 59 -23.31 5.58 12.77
C ARG A 59 -24.85 5.70 12.83
N CYS A 60 -25.55 4.83 12.10
CA CYS A 60 -27.00 4.77 12.09
C CYS A 60 -27.57 4.12 13.37
N ARG A 61 -28.81 4.50 13.71
CA ARG A 61 -29.51 3.99 14.91
C ARG A 61 -30.36 2.74 14.65
N ASP A 62 -30.80 2.55 13.41
CA ASP A 62 -31.67 1.46 13.01
C ASP A 62 -30.87 0.17 12.75
N LEU A 63 -31.26 -0.94 13.39
CA LEU A 63 -30.51 -2.20 13.34
C LEU A 63 -30.50 -2.81 11.93
N ARG A 64 -31.62 -2.73 11.21
CA ARG A 64 -31.75 -3.29 9.86
C ARG A 64 -30.80 -2.57 8.91
N THR A 65 -30.82 -1.24 8.95
CA THR A 65 -29.91 -0.37 8.21
C THR A 65 -28.46 -0.66 8.58
N ALA A 66 -28.15 -0.83 9.87
CA ALA A 66 -26.81 -1.17 10.31
C ALA A 66 -26.32 -2.50 9.72
N LEU A 67 -27.13 -3.57 9.78
CA LEU A 67 -26.81 -4.87 9.18
C LEU A 67 -26.61 -4.77 7.66
N GLU A 68 -27.48 -4.03 6.96
CA GLU A 68 -27.36 -3.81 5.52
C GLU A 68 -26.03 -3.15 5.13
N ARG A 69 -25.64 -2.09 5.86
CA ARG A 69 -24.39 -1.36 5.64
C ARG A 69 -23.17 -2.19 5.99
N LEU A 70 -23.24 -2.96 7.08
CA LEU A 70 -22.17 -3.88 7.49
C LEU A 70 -21.88 -4.96 6.45
N GLY A 71 -22.84 -5.30 5.59
CA GLY A 71 -22.64 -6.23 4.47
C GLY A 71 -22.03 -5.60 3.20
N THR A 72 -21.98 -4.26 3.12
CA THR A 72 -21.33 -3.52 2.02
C THR A 72 -19.92 -3.08 2.34
N VAL A 73 -19.64 -2.80 3.61
CA VAL A 73 -18.29 -2.56 4.15
C VAL A 73 -17.64 -3.93 4.39
N ARG A 74 -16.29 -4.04 4.44
CA ARG A 74 -15.53 -5.30 4.71
C ARG A 74 -15.80 -5.91 6.12
N GLY A 75 -17.06 -5.98 6.58
CA GLY A 75 -17.51 -6.25 7.94
C GLY A 75 -18.08 -7.65 8.13
N ILE A 76 -19.29 -7.88 7.62
CA ILE A 76 -19.91 -9.21 7.56
C ILE A 76 -20.10 -9.58 6.09
N GLY A 77 -19.81 -10.82 5.70
CA GLY A 77 -20.03 -11.26 4.32
C GLY A 77 -21.51 -11.11 3.92
N ARG A 78 -21.80 -10.92 2.63
CA ARG A 78 -23.20 -10.75 2.14
C ARG A 78 -24.13 -11.89 2.59
N ASP A 79 -23.64 -13.12 2.57
CA ASP A 79 -24.37 -14.30 3.05
C ASP A 79 -24.67 -14.22 4.57
N ALA A 80 -23.71 -13.79 5.38
CA ALA A 80 -23.91 -13.61 6.82
C ALA A 80 -24.91 -12.48 7.13
N ARG A 81 -24.85 -11.38 6.38
CA ARG A 81 -25.84 -10.29 6.46
C ARG A 81 -27.25 -10.82 6.19
N ASP A 82 -27.45 -11.50 5.06
CA ASP A 82 -28.78 -11.94 4.62
C ASP A 82 -29.41 -12.90 5.63
N ARG A 83 -28.58 -13.79 6.18
CA ARG A 83 -28.99 -14.74 7.23
C ARG A 83 -29.34 -14.04 8.56
N LEU A 84 -28.55 -13.05 8.98
CA LEU A 84 -28.83 -12.29 10.20
C LEU A 84 -30.09 -11.42 10.08
N LEU A 85 -30.32 -10.81 8.91
CA LEU A 85 -31.55 -10.06 8.61
C LEU A 85 -32.77 -10.97 8.68
N ALA A 86 -32.72 -12.14 8.03
CA ALA A 86 -33.80 -13.12 8.06
C ALA A 86 -34.09 -13.62 9.49
N ALA A 87 -33.05 -13.87 10.29
CA ALA A 87 -33.21 -14.26 11.69
C ALA A 87 -33.81 -13.13 12.53
N TYR A 88 -33.36 -11.88 12.35
CA TYR A 88 -33.91 -10.74 13.05
C TYR A 88 -35.40 -10.56 12.75
N GLU A 89 -35.79 -10.59 11.47
CA GLU A 89 -37.19 -10.46 11.06
C GLU A 89 -38.07 -11.56 11.64
N PHE A 90 -37.59 -12.81 11.60
CA PHE A 90 -38.31 -13.95 12.18
C PHE A 90 -38.50 -13.78 13.69
N LEU A 91 -37.42 -13.49 14.43
CA LEU A 91 -37.45 -13.38 15.88
C LEU A 91 -38.29 -12.17 16.35
N ARG A 92 -38.21 -11.03 15.64
CA ARG A 92 -39.07 -9.86 15.91
C ARG A 92 -40.53 -10.18 15.65
N ARG A 93 -40.86 -10.90 14.58
CA ARG A 93 -42.24 -11.31 14.31
C ARG A 93 -42.76 -12.30 15.37
N PHE A 94 -41.90 -13.24 15.79
CA PHE A 94 -42.20 -14.19 16.86
C PHE A 94 -42.47 -13.46 18.18
N GLU A 95 -41.58 -12.56 18.60
CA GLU A 95 -41.74 -11.74 19.80
C GLU A 95 -43.00 -10.87 19.72
N ASN A 96 -43.21 -10.14 18.63
CA ASN A 96 -44.40 -9.31 18.47
C ASN A 96 -45.68 -10.18 18.51
N GLY A 97 -45.64 -11.39 17.95
CA GLY A 97 -46.74 -12.35 18.01
C GLY A 97 -47.03 -12.82 19.43
N LEU A 98 -45.99 -13.12 20.22
CA LEU A 98 -46.13 -13.44 21.65
C LEU A 98 -46.83 -12.33 22.41
N GLN A 99 -46.37 -11.09 22.21
CA GLN A 99 -46.89 -9.92 22.90
C GLN A 99 -48.34 -9.62 22.49
N ALA A 100 -48.67 -9.79 21.20
CA ALA A 100 -50.00 -9.54 20.66
C ALA A 100 -51.10 -10.49 21.19
N ILE A 101 -50.74 -11.70 21.66
CA ILE A 101 -51.74 -12.65 22.18
C ILE A 101 -52.47 -12.11 23.41
N ARG A 102 -51.79 -11.32 24.25
CA ARG A 102 -52.35 -10.78 25.51
C ARG A 102 -52.07 -9.30 25.74
N ASP A 103 -51.50 -8.60 24.75
CA ASP A 103 -50.99 -7.22 24.88
C ASP A 103 -50.05 -7.04 26.08
N GLN A 104 -49.07 -7.95 26.19
CA GLN A 104 -48.12 -7.99 27.31
C GLN A 104 -46.69 -7.93 26.80
N GLN A 105 -45.80 -7.24 27.52
CA GLN A 105 -44.36 -7.22 27.26
C GLN A 105 -43.67 -8.52 27.71
N THR A 106 -44.07 -9.65 27.09
CA THR A 106 -43.46 -10.96 27.33
C THR A 106 -42.43 -11.31 26.24
N HIS A 107 -41.44 -12.09 26.63
CA HIS A 107 -40.40 -12.65 25.77
C HIS A 107 -40.29 -14.17 25.91
N ASP A 108 -41.07 -14.76 26.81
CA ASP A 108 -40.99 -16.19 27.13
C ASP A 108 -41.90 -16.99 26.20
N ILE A 109 -41.36 -18.09 25.70
CA ILE A 109 -42.07 -19.03 24.84
C ILE A 109 -43.23 -19.65 25.64
N PRO A 110 -44.47 -19.66 25.13
CA PRO A 110 -45.63 -20.09 25.89
C PRO A 110 -45.58 -21.59 26.15
N GLU A 111 -45.96 -21.98 27.37
CA GLU A 111 -46.14 -23.38 27.74
C GLU A 111 -47.55 -23.89 27.40
N ASP A 112 -48.55 -22.99 27.45
CA ASP A 112 -49.94 -23.30 27.19
C ASP A 112 -50.20 -23.72 25.73
N PRO A 113 -50.87 -24.87 25.48
CA PRO A 113 -51.15 -25.36 24.13
C PRO A 113 -51.98 -24.41 23.25
N ALA A 114 -52.89 -23.62 23.83
CA ALA A 114 -53.72 -22.70 23.05
C ALA A 114 -52.90 -21.51 22.55
N ASP A 115 -52.03 -20.97 23.38
CA ASP A 115 -51.12 -19.88 22.99
C ASP A 115 -50.06 -20.35 21.97
N ARG A 116 -49.60 -21.60 22.08
CA ARG A 116 -48.75 -22.23 21.04
C ARG A 116 -49.46 -22.32 19.69
N ALA A 117 -50.73 -22.71 19.68
CA ALA A 117 -51.54 -22.78 18.46
C ALA A 117 -51.78 -21.39 17.85
N ARG A 118 -52.10 -20.38 18.69
CA ARG A 118 -52.26 -18.98 18.26
C ARG A 118 -50.97 -18.44 17.64
N LEU A 119 -49.83 -18.68 18.28
CA LEU A 119 -48.54 -18.21 17.77
C LEU A 119 -48.17 -18.90 16.45
N SER A 120 -48.46 -20.21 16.33
CA SER A 120 -48.28 -20.95 15.07
C SER A 120 -49.07 -20.31 13.93
N LEU A 121 -50.34 -19.96 14.17
CA LEU A 121 -51.18 -19.27 13.20
C LEU A 121 -50.64 -17.88 12.84
N ILE A 122 -50.25 -17.05 13.82
CA ILE A 122 -49.67 -15.70 13.60
C ILE A 122 -48.39 -15.78 12.75
N MET A 123 -47.57 -16.80 12.99
CA MET A 123 -46.33 -17.04 12.28
C MET A 123 -46.52 -17.72 10.92
N GLY A 124 -47.73 -18.20 10.59
CA GLY A 124 -48.04 -18.88 9.34
C GLY A 124 -47.61 -20.34 9.28
N TYR A 125 -47.61 -21.05 10.41
CA TYR A 125 -47.27 -22.47 10.51
C TYR A 125 -48.50 -23.30 10.93
N ASP A 126 -48.65 -24.49 10.33
CA ASP A 126 -49.78 -25.39 10.59
C ASP A 126 -49.74 -26.04 11.98
N ALA A 127 -48.57 -26.07 12.63
CA ALA A 127 -48.39 -26.67 13.94
C ALA A 127 -47.19 -26.07 14.70
N TRP A 128 -47.19 -26.30 16.02
CA TRP A 128 -46.14 -25.84 16.93
C TRP A 128 -44.77 -26.43 16.61
N ALA A 129 -44.70 -27.74 16.29
CA ALA A 129 -43.43 -28.42 16.06
C ALA A 129 -42.64 -27.86 14.85
N PRO A 130 -43.26 -27.63 13.66
CA PRO A 130 -42.64 -26.88 12.57
C PRO A 130 -42.14 -25.48 12.97
N LEU A 131 -42.93 -24.72 13.73
CA LEU A 131 -42.54 -23.39 14.19
C LEU A 131 -41.33 -23.44 15.12
N CYS A 132 -41.28 -24.39 16.06
CA CYS A 132 -40.12 -24.59 16.94
C CYS A 132 -38.85 -24.93 16.17
N ARG A 133 -38.93 -25.77 15.13
CA ARG A 133 -37.77 -26.08 14.29
C ARG A 133 -37.25 -24.86 13.54
N ALA A 134 -38.15 -24.02 13.02
CA ALA A 134 -37.77 -22.76 12.37
C ALA A 134 -37.11 -21.80 13.38
N LEU A 135 -37.70 -21.66 14.58
CA LEU A 135 -37.12 -20.86 15.66
C LEU A 135 -35.70 -21.33 16.01
N GLU A 136 -35.52 -22.64 16.22
CA GLU A 136 -34.22 -23.18 16.60
C GLU A 136 -33.18 -23.04 15.46
N THR A 137 -33.60 -23.14 14.20
CA THR A 137 -32.73 -22.89 13.05
C THR A 137 -32.19 -21.47 13.06
N HIS A 138 -33.05 -20.47 13.30
CA HIS A 138 -32.62 -19.07 13.40
C HIS A 138 -31.76 -18.83 14.64
N ARG A 139 -32.14 -19.36 15.81
CA ARG A 139 -31.36 -19.20 17.04
C ARG A 139 -29.98 -19.85 16.96
N SER A 140 -29.89 -21.07 16.44
CA SER A 140 -28.62 -21.76 16.21
C SER A 140 -27.72 -20.98 15.25
N LEU A 141 -28.29 -20.38 14.20
CA LEU A 141 -27.55 -19.52 13.28
C LEU A 141 -27.01 -18.28 13.98
N VAL A 142 -27.85 -17.57 14.72
CA VAL A 142 -27.45 -16.36 15.46
C VAL A 142 -26.40 -16.71 16.50
N ALA A 143 -26.58 -17.79 17.27
CA ALA A 143 -25.60 -18.24 18.27
C ALA A 143 -24.26 -18.60 17.61
N ALA A 144 -24.26 -19.25 16.45
CA ALA A 144 -23.06 -19.55 15.69
C ALA A 144 -22.37 -18.25 15.20
N GLN A 145 -23.14 -17.28 14.71
CA GLN A 145 -22.60 -15.98 14.30
C GLN A 145 -22.12 -15.15 15.49
N PHE A 146 -22.80 -15.19 16.63
CA PHE A 146 -22.41 -14.53 17.87
C PHE A 146 -21.12 -15.14 18.42
N ALA A 147 -20.98 -16.46 18.35
CA ALA A 147 -19.74 -17.16 18.66
C ALA A 147 -18.61 -16.84 17.66
N ALA A 148 -18.92 -16.62 16.39
CA ALA A 148 -17.93 -16.30 15.35
C ALA A 148 -17.50 -14.82 15.36
N VAL A 149 -18.41 -13.90 15.67
CA VAL A 149 -18.16 -12.46 15.82
C VAL A 149 -17.40 -12.17 17.11
N ALA A 150 -17.54 -13.04 18.11
CA ALA A 150 -16.67 -13.05 19.27
C ALA A 150 -15.29 -13.56 18.87
N PHE A 151 -14.38 -12.62 18.62
CA PHE A 151 -12.93 -12.81 18.58
C PHE A 151 -12.55 -13.91 19.56
N ARG A 152 -12.24 -15.11 19.05
CA ARG A 152 -11.91 -16.29 19.86
C ARG A 152 -10.77 -15.89 20.79
N GLY A 153 -11.10 -15.57 22.04
CA GLY A 153 -10.14 -15.74 23.11
C GLY A 153 -9.81 -17.21 23.06
N SER A 154 -8.55 -17.54 22.83
CA SER A 154 -8.07 -18.90 23.00
C SER A 154 -8.68 -19.44 24.30
N ASP A 155 -9.55 -20.45 24.21
CA ASP A 155 -9.79 -21.32 25.35
C ASP A 155 -8.39 -21.76 25.79
N GLU A 156 -7.90 -21.21 26.91
CA GLU A 156 -6.60 -21.61 27.45
C GLU A 156 -6.70 -23.11 27.71
N PRO A 157 -5.92 -23.96 27.02
CA PRO A 157 -5.79 -25.34 27.44
C PRO A 157 -5.15 -25.27 28.83
N ALA A 158 -5.87 -25.73 29.84
CA ALA A 158 -5.28 -26.01 31.12
C ALA A 158 -4.11 -27.00 30.89
N SER A 159 -2.93 -26.68 31.44
CA SER A 159 -1.69 -27.47 31.41
C SER A 159 -0.79 -27.36 30.16
N ASP A 160 -0.37 -26.14 29.79
CA ASP A 160 0.75 -25.92 28.87
C ASP A 160 2.04 -25.61 29.67
N GLN A 161 2.97 -26.57 29.79
CA GLN A 161 4.25 -26.38 30.50
C GLN A 161 5.07 -25.24 29.89
N PHE A 162 5.02 -25.08 28.57
CA PHE A 162 5.68 -24.01 27.84
C PHE A 162 5.16 -22.63 28.28
N ALA A 163 3.84 -22.47 28.34
CA ALA A 163 3.23 -21.22 28.77
C ALA A 163 3.56 -20.87 30.23
N ASN A 164 3.60 -21.87 31.12
CA ASN A 164 3.95 -21.65 32.53
C ASN A 164 5.41 -21.23 32.71
N ALA A 165 6.34 -21.85 31.99
CA ALA A 165 7.75 -21.47 32.00
C ALA A 165 7.93 -20.03 31.49
N LEU A 166 7.27 -19.68 30.39
CA LEU A 166 7.33 -18.34 29.80
C LEU A 166 6.82 -17.24 30.75
N VAL A 167 5.74 -17.50 31.50
CA VAL A 167 5.23 -16.57 32.52
C VAL A 167 6.22 -16.34 33.65
N SER A 168 7.02 -17.35 33.99
CA SER A 168 8.05 -17.23 35.03
C SER A 168 9.25 -16.40 34.55
N LEU A 169 9.63 -16.56 33.28
CA LEU A 169 10.79 -15.89 32.65
C LEU A 169 10.49 -14.47 32.18
N TRP A 170 9.24 -14.15 31.82
CA TRP A 170 8.83 -12.82 31.35
C TRP A 170 8.78 -11.78 32.49
N ARG A 171 9.97 -11.37 32.95
CA ARG A 171 10.20 -10.41 34.04
C ARG A 171 11.45 -9.58 33.73
N PRO A 172 11.50 -8.29 34.14
CA PRO A 172 12.68 -7.45 33.88
C PRO A 172 13.99 -7.96 34.48
N SER A 173 13.92 -8.73 35.57
CA SER A 173 15.06 -9.28 36.28
C SER A 173 15.71 -10.49 35.61
N THR A 174 15.04 -11.10 34.61
CA THR A 174 15.55 -12.30 33.93
C THR A 174 16.74 -11.95 33.06
N SER A 175 17.85 -12.65 33.26
CA SER A 175 19.09 -12.44 32.52
C SER A 175 19.05 -13.03 31.11
N VAL A 176 19.91 -12.54 30.22
CA VAL A 176 20.06 -13.08 28.86
C VAL A 176 20.44 -14.57 28.90
N ALA A 177 21.30 -14.98 29.83
CA ALA A 177 21.73 -16.38 29.97
C ALA A 177 20.59 -17.31 30.39
N GLU A 178 19.69 -16.86 31.28
CA GLU A 178 18.50 -17.63 31.67
C GLU A 178 17.51 -17.79 30.51
N TRP A 179 17.26 -16.71 29.75
CA TRP A 179 16.45 -16.77 28.54
C TRP A 179 17.04 -17.73 27.50
N GLN A 180 18.33 -17.61 27.23
CA GLN A 180 19.03 -18.44 26.27
C GLN A 180 18.95 -19.93 26.67
N GLY A 181 19.23 -20.26 27.93
CA GLY A 181 19.17 -21.65 28.40
C GLY A 181 17.79 -22.29 28.26
N TRP A 182 16.71 -21.53 28.52
CA TRP A 182 15.36 -22.02 28.28
C TRP A 182 15.05 -22.18 26.78
N LEU A 183 15.39 -21.18 25.96
CA LEU A 183 15.18 -21.22 24.51
C LEU A 183 15.91 -22.40 23.84
N GLU A 184 17.14 -22.70 24.26
CA GLU A 184 17.90 -23.87 23.81
C GLU A 184 17.21 -25.18 24.21
N SER A 185 16.65 -25.26 25.42
CA SER A 185 15.91 -26.44 25.89
C SER A 185 14.62 -26.70 25.09
N GLU A 186 14.01 -25.64 24.56
CA GLU A 186 12.83 -25.68 23.68
C GLU A 186 13.22 -25.84 22.19
N ASN A 187 14.51 -26.04 21.88
CA ASN A 187 15.05 -26.16 20.52
C ASN A 187 14.80 -24.96 19.61
N ILE A 188 14.72 -23.75 20.16
CA ILE A 188 14.55 -22.53 19.37
C ILE A 188 15.91 -22.11 18.79
N ALA A 189 15.99 -22.01 17.47
CA ALA A 189 17.20 -21.55 16.77
C ALA A 189 17.56 -20.11 17.16
N GLN A 190 18.84 -19.73 17.02
CA GLN A 190 19.32 -18.37 17.36
C GLN A 190 18.93 -17.92 18.79
N ALA A 191 18.90 -18.85 19.75
CA ALA A 191 18.47 -18.62 21.13
C ALA A 191 19.15 -17.40 21.79
N GLU A 192 20.46 -17.21 21.58
CA GLU A 192 21.21 -16.04 22.05
C GLU A 192 20.60 -14.71 21.55
N ARG A 193 20.29 -14.62 20.25
CA ARG A 193 19.73 -13.41 19.63
C ARG A 193 18.30 -13.14 20.11
N VAL A 194 17.48 -14.18 20.21
CA VAL A 194 16.12 -14.08 20.76
C VAL A 194 16.18 -13.62 22.22
N ALA A 195 17.07 -14.21 23.03
CA ALA A 195 17.26 -13.86 24.44
C ALA A 195 17.67 -12.39 24.61
N ALA A 196 18.60 -11.90 23.81
CA ALA A 196 19.03 -10.50 23.82
C ALA A 196 17.85 -9.56 23.49
N ALA A 197 17.13 -9.81 22.39
CA ALA A 197 16.00 -8.98 21.97
C ALA A 197 14.87 -8.92 23.02
N VAL A 198 14.54 -10.06 23.64
CA VAL A 198 13.50 -10.16 24.67
C VAL A 198 13.95 -9.46 25.96
N HIS A 199 15.20 -9.64 26.38
CA HIS A 199 15.77 -8.97 27.55
C HIS A 199 15.78 -7.44 27.38
N ASP A 200 16.21 -6.95 26.22
CA ASP A 200 16.24 -5.52 25.91
C ASP A 200 14.82 -4.94 25.91
N PHE A 201 13.86 -5.63 25.30
CA PHE A 201 12.46 -5.21 25.29
C PHE A 201 11.80 -5.22 26.68
N ALA A 202 12.12 -6.21 27.53
CA ALA A 202 11.64 -6.28 28.92
C ALA A 202 12.18 -5.13 29.80
N ASN A 203 13.34 -4.57 29.44
CA ASN A 203 13.98 -3.47 30.14
C ASN A 203 13.81 -2.11 29.46
N ALA A 204 13.16 -2.06 28.30
CA ALA A 204 12.95 -0.85 27.54
C ALA A 204 12.09 0.19 28.30
N PRO A 205 12.34 1.50 28.10
CA PRO A 205 11.59 2.57 28.78
C PRO A 205 10.06 2.48 28.59
N ILE A 206 9.62 1.91 27.48
CA ILE A 206 8.21 1.72 27.13
C ILE A 206 7.45 0.90 28.18
N GLN A 207 8.11 -0.07 28.82
CA GLN A 207 7.52 -0.95 29.84
C GLN A 207 7.03 -0.19 31.08
N ARG A 208 7.61 1.00 31.34
CA ARG A 208 7.22 1.87 32.46
C ARG A 208 6.16 2.89 32.09
N GLN A 209 5.86 3.02 30.79
CA GLN A 209 5.00 4.07 30.23
C GLN A 209 3.61 3.54 29.82
N ILE A 210 3.44 2.22 29.78
CA ILE A 210 2.16 1.56 29.49
C ILE A 210 1.34 1.38 30.77
N ASP A 211 0.02 1.44 30.65
CA ASP A 211 -0.90 1.19 31.75
C ASP A 211 -1.06 -0.31 32.06
N VAL A 212 -1.85 -0.62 33.09
CA VAL A 212 -2.08 -2.00 33.55
C VAL A 212 -2.79 -2.86 32.47
N SER A 213 -3.68 -2.27 31.67
CA SER A 213 -4.40 -2.98 30.60
C SER A 213 -3.47 -3.30 29.44
N ALA A 214 -2.71 -2.31 28.96
CA ALA A 214 -1.68 -2.47 27.94
C ALA A 214 -0.60 -3.47 28.37
N LYS A 215 -0.19 -3.48 29.64
CA LYS A 215 0.73 -4.48 30.18
C LYS A 215 0.15 -5.90 30.12
N ARG A 216 -1.10 -6.10 30.54
CA ARG A 216 -1.77 -7.41 30.45
C ARG A 216 -1.86 -7.89 29.00
N ARG A 217 -2.18 -6.99 28.06
CA ARG A 217 -2.22 -7.30 26.63
C ARG A 217 -0.84 -7.67 26.10
N LEU A 218 0.20 -6.99 26.56
CA LEU A 218 1.58 -7.31 26.18
C LEU A 218 2.01 -8.67 26.74
N ASP A 219 1.65 -9.00 27.98
CA ASP A 219 1.95 -10.31 28.58
C ASP A 219 1.29 -11.44 27.78
N HIS A 220 0.05 -11.26 27.30
CA HIS A 220 -0.59 -12.21 26.40
C HIS A 220 0.11 -12.27 25.02
N PHE A 221 0.45 -11.11 24.46
CA PHE A 221 1.15 -10.99 23.18
C PHE A 221 2.47 -11.77 23.18
N MET A 222 3.26 -11.67 24.26
CA MET A 222 4.51 -12.41 24.36
C MET A 222 4.24 -13.92 24.27
N ARG A 223 3.21 -14.43 24.94
CA ARG A 223 2.85 -15.87 24.84
C ARG A 223 2.50 -16.29 23.43
N THR A 224 1.70 -15.49 22.72
CA THR A 224 1.32 -15.80 21.33
C THR A 224 2.51 -15.68 20.37
N LEU A 225 3.40 -14.71 20.58
CA LEU A 225 4.62 -14.54 19.79
C LEU A 225 5.54 -15.77 19.91
N PHE A 226 5.80 -16.22 21.15
CA PHE A 226 6.69 -17.36 21.40
C PHE A 226 6.16 -18.67 20.79
N ARG A 227 4.84 -18.85 20.71
CA ARG A 227 4.22 -19.99 20.00
C ARG A 227 4.48 -19.99 18.50
N CYS A 228 4.79 -18.83 17.89
CA CYS A 228 5.07 -18.72 16.47
C CYS A 228 6.52 -19.05 16.10
N LEU A 229 7.42 -19.25 17.06
CA LEU A 229 8.87 -19.36 16.84
C LEU A 229 9.40 -20.74 16.44
N PRO A 230 8.89 -21.88 16.96
CA PRO A 230 9.51 -23.19 16.73
C PRO A 230 9.65 -23.60 15.25
N GLU A 231 8.76 -23.13 14.38
CA GLU A 231 8.74 -23.47 12.96
C GLU A 231 9.49 -22.45 12.07
N ARG A 232 10.14 -21.44 12.66
CA ARG A 232 10.80 -20.34 11.92
C ARG A 232 12.24 -20.68 11.56
N GLY A 233 12.70 -20.19 10.40
CA GLY A 233 14.07 -20.39 9.95
C GLY A 233 15.07 -19.47 10.65
N GLN A 234 14.67 -18.23 10.95
CA GLN A 234 15.46 -17.17 11.56
C GLN A 234 14.67 -16.46 12.67
N PRO A 235 14.24 -17.18 13.73
CA PRO A 235 13.40 -16.62 14.80
C PRO A 235 14.03 -15.42 15.52
N GLY A 236 15.37 -15.34 15.61
CA GLY A 236 16.07 -14.21 16.22
C GLY A 236 15.83 -12.89 15.47
N ILE A 237 15.89 -12.93 14.15
CA ILE A 237 15.62 -11.76 13.29
C ILE A 237 14.15 -11.37 13.38
N ALA A 238 13.25 -12.36 13.33
CA ALA A 238 11.82 -12.13 13.40
C ALA A 238 11.43 -11.44 14.72
N VAL A 239 11.87 -11.98 15.86
CA VAL A 239 11.58 -11.44 17.20
C VAL A 239 12.11 -10.03 17.37
N GLU A 240 13.37 -9.77 17.00
CA GLU A 240 13.98 -8.44 17.10
C GLU A 240 13.14 -7.37 16.39
N ARG A 241 12.75 -7.64 15.14
CA ARG A 241 11.95 -6.72 14.32
C ARG A 241 10.51 -6.60 14.79
N VAL A 242 9.88 -7.70 15.20
CA VAL A 242 8.52 -7.68 15.77
C VAL A 242 8.48 -6.85 17.05
N LEU A 243 9.48 -6.99 17.93
CA LEU A 243 9.55 -6.22 19.18
C LEU A 243 9.85 -4.74 18.94
N ALA A 244 10.58 -4.39 17.87
CA ALA A 244 10.72 -2.99 17.43
C ALA A 244 9.37 -2.38 17.03
N VAL A 245 8.58 -3.09 16.22
CA VAL A 245 7.21 -2.68 15.85
C VAL A 245 6.34 -2.52 17.11
N VAL A 246 6.35 -3.53 18.00
CA VAL A 246 5.55 -3.53 19.24
C VAL A 246 5.94 -2.38 20.15
N THR A 247 7.23 -2.06 20.26
CA THR A 247 7.72 -0.91 21.05
C THR A 247 7.07 0.39 20.57
N GLN A 248 6.94 0.57 19.25
CA GLN A 248 6.36 1.77 18.67
C GLN A 248 4.84 1.86 18.86
N VAL A 249 4.14 0.72 18.97
CA VAL A 249 2.69 0.67 19.15
C VAL A 249 2.24 0.38 20.57
N ALA A 250 3.13 0.13 21.52
CA ALA A 250 2.79 -0.33 22.87
C ALA A 250 1.85 0.62 23.63
N ARG A 251 1.95 1.93 23.39
CA ARG A 251 1.01 2.94 23.96
C ARG A 251 -0.35 3.00 23.26
N ARG A 252 -0.46 2.40 22.08
CA ARG A 252 -1.68 2.30 21.29
C ARG A 252 -2.25 0.90 21.50
N SER A 253 -2.85 0.67 22.66
CA SER A 253 -3.33 -0.64 23.13
C SER A 253 -4.23 -1.37 22.12
N ALA A 254 -4.85 -0.64 21.21
CA ALA A 254 -5.60 -1.15 20.07
C ALA A 254 -4.76 -2.06 19.15
N TYR A 255 -3.53 -1.69 18.79
CA TYR A 255 -2.70 -2.52 17.91
C TYR A 255 -2.24 -3.81 18.58
N ILE A 256 -1.95 -3.78 19.89
CA ILE A 256 -1.62 -5.00 20.64
C ILE A 256 -2.85 -5.91 20.74
N ALA A 257 -4.03 -5.34 20.97
CA ALA A 257 -5.28 -6.10 20.93
C ALA A 257 -5.49 -6.74 19.56
N LEU A 258 -5.30 -6.01 18.46
CA LEU A 258 -5.38 -6.54 17.09
C LEU A 258 -4.53 -7.79 16.91
N LEU A 259 -3.26 -7.75 17.35
CA LEU A 259 -2.32 -8.87 17.24
C LEU A 259 -2.72 -10.07 18.10
N ASN A 260 -3.23 -9.82 19.30
CA ASN A 260 -3.73 -10.88 20.19
C ASN A 260 -5.01 -11.53 19.66
N GLU A 261 -5.91 -10.74 19.07
CA GLU A 261 -7.22 -11.23 18.62
C GLU A 261 -7.17 -11.95 17.28
N ASN A 262 -6.10 -11.75 16.51
CA ASN A 262 -5.98 -12.28 15.17
C ASN A 262 -4.65 -13.05 15.05
N PRO A 263 -4.62 -14.34 15.43
CA PRO A 263 -3.40 -15.16 15.33
C PRO A 263 -2.77 -15.15 13.93
N PHE A 264 -3.60 -15.18 12.89
CA PHE A 264 -3.13 -15.06 11.50
C PHE A 264 -2.43 -13.73 11.19
N VAL A 265 -2.85 -12.62 11.82
CA VAL A 265 -2.18 -11.32 11.65
C VAL A 265 -0.81 -11.34 12.32
N LEU A 266 -0.72 -11.92 13.52
CA LEU A 266 0.55 -12.10 14.20
C LEU A 266 1.50 -13.00 13.41
N GLU A 267 1.02 -14.14 12.92
CA GLU A 267 1.82 -15.05 12.08
C GLU A 267 2.36 -14.36 10.82
N ARG A 268 1.53 -13.55 10.16
CA ARG A 268 1.94 -12.73 9.01
C ARG A 268 2.96 -11.66 9.39
N LEU A 269 2.76 -10.99 10.53
CA LEU A 269 3.74 -10.00 11.02
C LEU A 269 5.10 -10.66 11.26
N VAL A 270 5.13 -11.80 11.96
CA VAL A 270 6.36 -12.57 12.22
C VAL A 270 7.01 -12.99 10.89
N ASP A 271 6.22 -13.51 9.96
CA ASP A 271 6.68 -13.94 8.63
C ASP A 271 7.32 -12.79 7.83
N LEU A 272 6.65 -11.64 7.72
CA LEU A 272 7.18 -10.48 7.00
C LEU A 272 8.42 -9.89 7.68
N CYS A 273 8.42 -9.83 9.02
CA CYS A 273 9.57 -9.38 9.79
C CYS A 273 10.79 -10.31 9.62
N GLU A 274 10.57 -11.61 9.51
CA GLU A 274 11.63 -12.57 9.22
C GLU A 274 12.20 -12.36 7.81
N GLN A 275 11.32 -12.20 6.80
CA GLN A 275 11.70 -12.19 5.40
C GLN A 275 12.26 -10.84 4.89
N SER A 276 11.87 -9.69 5.46
CA SER A 276 12.29 -8.37 4.94
C SER A 276 12.51 -7.32 6.03
N ALA A 277 13.72 -6.76 6.04
CA ALA A 277 14.04 -5.61 6.89
C ALA A 277 13.20 -4.38 6.53
N TYR A 278 13.01 -4.14 5.23
CA TYR A 278 12.23 -3.02 4.70
C TYR A 278 10.76 -3.07 5.16
N LEU A 279 10.10 -4.24 5.03
CA LEU A 279 8.71 -4.37 5.46
C LEU A 279 8.55 -4.16 6.97
N ALA A 280 9.48 -4.71 7.77
CA ALA A 280 9.50 -4.47 9.22
C ALA A 280 9.63 -2.98 9.56
N ALA A 281 10.60 -2.30 8.94
CA ALA A 281 10.83 -0.87 9.15
C ALA A 281 9.64 0.00 8.70
N GLU A 282 8.96 -0.38 7.62
CA GLU A 282 7.76 0.32 7.16
C GLU A 282 6.59 0.15 8.14
N ILE A 283 6.35 -1.05 8.69
CA ILE A 283 5.31 -1.27 9.71
C ILE A 283 5.65 -0.54 11.01
N GLU A 284 6.91 -0.56 11.42
CA GLU A 284 7.39 0.19 12.59
C GLU A 284 7.12 1.69 12.40
N LYS A 285 7.54 2.25 11.27
CA LYS A 285 7.34 3.66 10.96
C LYS A 285 5.87 4.03 10.79
N PHE A 286 5.06 3.16 10.19
CA PHE A 286 3.65 3.38 9.89
C PHE A 286 2.76 2.23 10.41
N PRO A 287 2.44 2.22 11.72
CA PRO A 287 1.64 1.15 12.34
C PRO A 287 0.27 0.87 11.73
N ALA A 288 -0.31 1.83 11.00
CA ALA A 288 -1.57 1.64 10.28
C ALA A 288 -1.48 0.52 9.23
N LEU A 289 -0.26 0.16 8.79
CA LEU A 289 -0.04 -0.99 7.90
C LEU A 289 -0.38 -2.34 8.54
N LEU A 290 -0.47 -2.42 9.87
CA LEU A 290 -0.99 -3.63 10.55
C LEU A 290 -2.43 -3.95 10.13
N ASP A 291 -3.22 -2.94 9.73
CA ASP A 291 -4.57 -3.17 9.22
C ASP A 291 -4.56 -3.88 7.85
N GLU A 292 -3.50 -3.70 7.03
CA GLU A 292 -3.38 -4.40 5.74
C GLU A 292 -3.12 -5.91 5.93
N LEU A 293 -2.54 -6.32 7.08
CA LEU A 293 -2.32 -7.72 7.43
C LEU A 293 -3.62 -8.48 7.72
N LEU A 294 -4.74 -7.79 7.93
CA LEU A 294 -6.05 -8.42 8.12
C LEU A 294 -6.62 -9.00 6.82
N ASP A 295 -6.25 -8.45 5.66
CA ASP A 295 -6.80 -8.90 4.39
C ASP A 295 -6.25 -10.29 4.06
N PRO A 296 -7.07 -11.35 4.00
CA PRO A 296 -6.59 -12.68 3.65
C PRO A 296 -6.01 -12.76 2.24
N ARG A 297 -6.34 -11.79 1.38
CA ARG A 297 -5.86 -11.71 0.00
C ARG A 297 -4.48 -11.10 -0.16
N LEU A 298 -3.87 -10.60 0.92
CA LEU A 298 -2.57 -9.92 0.90
C LEU A 298 -1.51 -10.69 0.11
N TYR A 299 -1.51 -12.02 0.20
CA TYR A 299 -0.56 -12.89 -0.49
C TYR A 299 -1.06 -13.44 -1.82
N SER A 300 -2.37 -13.38 -2.12
CA SER A 300 -2.96 -14.10 -3.26
C SER A 300 -3.52 -13.20 -4.36
N GLU A 301 -3.82 -11.94 -4.08
CA GLU A 301 -4.47 -11.04 -5.05
C GLU A 301 -3.44 -10.39 -5.98
N SER A 302 -3.71 -10.48 -7.29
CA SER A 302 -2.90 -9.79 -8.29
C SER A 302 -3.13 -8.29 -8.19
N ILE A 303 -2.08 -7.55 -7.89
CA ILE A 303 -2.13 -6.09 -7.87
C ILE A 303 -2.23 -5.59 -9.31
N SER A 304 -3.26 -4.82 -9.64
CA SER A 304 -3.48 -4.25 -10.97
C SER A 304 -3.75 -2.75 -10.90
N ALA A 305 -3.41 -2.02 -11.97
CA ALA A 305 -3.69 -0.58 -12.04
C ALA A 305 -5.18 -0.26 -11.90
N ALA A 306 -6.07 -1.11 -12.44
CA ALA A 306 -7.51 -0.95 -12.28
C ALA A 306 -7.93 -1.10 -10.81
N GLY A 307 -7.49 -2.18 -10.14
CA GLY A 307 -7.78 -2.39 -8.72
C GLY A 307 -7.21 -1.30 -7.81
N MET A 308 -6.03 -0.76 -8.13
CA MET A 308 -5.46 0.40 -7.43
C MET A 308 -6.35 1.64 -7.55
N ARG A 309 -6.87 1.94 -8.75
CA ARG A 309 -7.77 3.08 -8.96
C ARG A 309 -9.11 2.88 -8.24
N ASP A 310 -9.65 1.67 -8.24
CA ASP A 310 -10.89 1.34 -7.55
C ASP A 310 -10.74 1.49 -6.02
N ASP A 311 -9.63 1.01 -5.45
CA ASP A 311 -9.31 1.18 -4.01
C ASP A 311 -9.16 2.67 -3.65
N LEU A 312 -8.44 3.46 -4.45
CA LEU A 312 -8.33 4.90 -4.22
C LEU A 312 -9.70 5.60 -4.28
N ALA A 313 -10.52 5.29 -5.28
CA ALA A 313 -11.84 5.88 -5.43
C ALA A 313 -12.78 5.49 -4.27
N GLU A 314 -12.70 4.25 -3.77
CA GLU A 314 -13.45 3.81 -2.60
C GLU A 314 -13.03 4.56 -1.34
N ARG A 315 -11.72 4.74 -1.12
CA ARG A 315 -11.18 5.49 0.03
C ARG A 315 -11.55 6.98 0.00
N GLN A 316 -11.66 7.58 -1.18
CA GLN A 316 -12.02 8.99 -1.35
C GLN A 316 -13.52 9.27 -1.30
N ARG A 317 -14.38 8.27 -1.55
CA ARG A 317 -15.85 8.42 -1.56
C ARG A 317 -16.45 9.14 -0.35
N PRO A 318 -16.01 8.91 0.91
CA PRO A 318 -16.59 9.58 2.08
C PRO A 318 -16.06 11.00 2.30
N LEU A 319 -15.08 11.46 1.52
CA LEU A 319 -14.44 12.76 1.74
C LEU A 319 -15.21 13.89 1.08
N ASP A 320 -15.17 15.08 1.69
CA ASP A 320 -15.61 16.30 1.05
C ASP A 320 -14.60 16.68 -0.05
N ALA A 321 -15.08 16.90 -1.27
CA ALA A 321 -14.26 17.27 -2.41
C ALA A 321 -13.57 18.64 -2.24
N ALA A 322 -14.07 19.48 -1.32
CA ALA A 322 -13.49 20.77 -0.97
C ALA A 322 -12.35 20.68 0.08
N ASP A 323 -12.21 19.55 0.76
CA ASP A 323 -11.16 19.33 1.77
C ASP A 323 -9.92 18.68 1.14
N SER A 324 -9.08 19.53 0.54
CA SER A 324 -7.83 19.09 -0.09
C SER A 324 -6.82 18.50 0.90
N GLU A 325 -6.86 18.87 2.18
CA GLU A 325 -5.96 18.30 3.19
C GLU A 325 -6.34 16.86 3.52
N ALA A 326 -7.64 16.60 3.75
CA ALA A 326 -8.15 15.25 3.95
C ALA A 326 -7.93 14.37 2.71
N ALA A 327 -8.11 14.92 1.51
CA ALA A 327 -7.86 14.19 0.26
C ALA A 327 -6.38 13.78 0.11
N ILE A 328 -5.43 14.64 0.49
CA ILE A 328 -3.99 14.33 0.42
C ILE A 328 -3.56 13.34 1.50
N GLU A 329 -4.07 13.45 2.73
CA GLU A 329 -3.82 12.43 3.77
C GLU A 329 -4.38 11.05 3.33
N CYS A 330 -5.59 11.02 2.75
CA CYS A 330 -6.15 9.79 2.19
C CYS A 330 -5.28 9.22 1.05
N LEU A 331 -4.76 10.09 0.18
CA LEU A 331 -3.85 9.69 -0.90
C LEU A 331 -2.53 9.11 -0.34
N ALA A 332 -1.99 9.69 0.73
CA ALA A 332 -0.80 9.20 1.42
C ALA A 332 -1.03 7.81 2.05
N GLN A 333 -2.16 7.61 2.72
CA GLN A 333 -2.55 6.31 3.27
C GLN A 333 -2.69 5.25 2.17
N PHE A 334 -3.37 5.59 1.07
CA PHE A 334 -3.52 4.71 -0.09
C PHE A 334 -2.17 4.33 -0.72
N GLN A 335 -1.30 5.32 -0.93
CA GLN A 335 0.01 5.10 -1.53
C GLN A 335 0.87 4.19 -0.66
N ARG A 336 0.88 4.44 0.66
CA ARG A 336 1.64 3.63 1.62
C ARG A 336 1.14 2.19 1.68
N ALA A 337 -0.18 2.00 1.78
CA ALA A 337 -0.79 0.68 1.75
C ALA A 337 -0.47 -0.07 0.45
N THR A 338 -0.54 0.61 -0.70
CA THR A 338 -0.27 -0.02 -1.99
C THR A 338 1.21 -0.36 -2.17
N LEU A 339 2.14 0.52 -1.76
CA LEU A 339 3.57 0.21 -1.72
C LEU A 339 3.84 -1.02 -0.86
N PHE A 340 3.24 -1.08 0.33
CA PHE A 340 3.38 -2.21 1.24
C PHE A 340 2.89 -3.52 0.59
N ARG A 341 1.71 -3.52 -0.03
CA ARG A 341 1.19 -4.70 -0.75
C ARG A 341 2.10 -5.13 -1.91
N ILE A 342 2.66 -4.18 -2.67
CA ILE A 342 3.62 -4.50 -3.74
C ILE A 342 4.87 -5.17 -3.16
N ALA A 343 5.41 -4.63 -2.05
CA ALA A 343 6.58 -5.19 -1.39
C ALA A 343 6.32 -6.58 -0.80
N VAL A 344 5.14 -6.83 -0.21
CA VAL A 344 4.75 -8.17 0.24
C VAL A 344 4.70 -9.14 -0.93
N ALA A 345 4.07 -8.76 -2.06
CA ALA A 345 3.98 -9.62 -3.24
C ALA A 345 5.36 -9.93 -3.87
N ASP A 346 6.31 -8.98 -3.80
CA ASP A 346 7.70 -9.13 -4.26
C ASP A 346 8.48 -10.13 -3.37
N VAL A 347 8.42 -9.93 -2.05
CA VAL A 347 9.08 -10.77 -1.05
C VAL A 347 8.55 -12.20 -1.08
N SER A 348 7.22 -12.37 -1.19
CA SER A 348 6.58 -13.70 -1.28
C SER A 348 6.69 -14.37 -2.65
N HIS A 349 7.46 -13.79 -3.59
CA HIS A 349 7.67 -14.30 -4.95
C HIS A 349 6.40 -14.46 -5.82
N ASN A 350 5.32 -13.79 -5.43
CA ASN A 350 4.04 -13.81 -6.15
C ASN A 350 3.96 -12.75 -7.25
N LEU A 351 4.92 -11.82 -7.31
CA LEU A 351 5.06 -10.83 -8.37
C LEU A 351 6.45 -10.94 -9.03
N PRO A 352 6.53 -11.27 -10.34
CA PRO A 352 7.81 -11.25 -11.04
C PRO A 352 8.43 -9.86 -10.98
N ILE A 353 9.74 -9.78 -10.78
CA ILE A 353 10.45 -8.51 -10.58
C ILE A 353 10.20 -7.45 -11.65
N MET A 354 10.07 -7.88 -12.91
CA MET A 354 9.77 -6.97 -14.01
C MET A 354 8.41 -6.30 -13.85
N LYS A 355 7.48 -6.95 -13.17
CA LYS A 355 6.17 -6.41 -12.83
C LYS A 355 6.18 -5.54 -11.58
N VAL A 356 7.15 -5.69 -10.68
CA VAL A 356 7.28 -4.80 -9.51
C VAL A 356 7.45 -3.36 -9.96
N SER A 357 8.41 -3.08 -10.84
CA SER A 357 8.61 -1.72 -11.35
C SER A 357 7.47 -1.20 -12.21
N ASP A 358 6.78 -2.08 -12.95
CA ASP A 358 5.52 -1.71 -13.62
C ASP A 358 4.50 -1.22 -12.58
N ARG A 359 4.27 -1.99 -11.50
CA ARG A 359 3.30 -1.61 -10.45
C ARG A 359 3.70 -0.34 -9.71
N LEU A 360 4.97 -0.16 -9.39
CA LEU A 360 5.47 1.07 -8.75
C LEU A 360 5.30 2.29 -9.66
N THR A 361 5.52 2.11 -10.96
CA THR A 361 5.31 3.14 -11.99
C THR A 361 3.84 3.52 -12.12
N GLU A 362 2.96 2.53 -12.23
CA GLU A 362 1.50 2.76 -12.28
C GLU A 362 0.99 3.44 -11.00
N LEU A 363 1.48 3.04 -9.82
CA LEU A 363 1.12 3.69 -8.56
C LEU A 363 1.54 5.15 -8.55
N ALA A 364 2.78 5.46 -8.97
CA ALA A 364 3.26 6.84 -9.04
C ALA A 364 2.41 7.69 -9.99
N GLU A 365 1.98 7.14 -11.13
CA GLU A 365 1.07 7.81 -12.07
C GLU A 365 -0.32 8.06 -11.47
N ILE A 366 -0.90 7.08 -10.78
CA ILE A 366 -2.20 7.22 -10.11
C ILE A 366 -2.14 8.33 -9.07
N VAL A 367 -1.08 8.31 -8.24
CA VAL A 367 -0.85 9.33 -7.20
C VAL A 367 -0.64 10.72 -7.81
N LEU A 368 0.17 10.81 -8.86
CA LEU A 368 0.46 12.07 -9.54
C LEU A 368 -0.78 12.68 -10.18
N ASN A 369 -1.60 11.89 -10.88
CA ASN A 369 -2.85 12.36 -11.47
C ASN A 369 -3.84 12.83 -10.38
N CYS A 370 -4.01 12.05 -9.31
CA CYS A 370 -4.89 12.44 -8.22
C CYS A 370 -4.43 13.74 -7.53
N ALA A 371 -3.14 13.88 -7.24
CA ALA A 371 -2.59 15.09 -6.64
C ALA A 371 -2.71 16.31 -7.57
N LEU A 372 -2.52 16.10 -8.89
CA LEU A 372 -2.73 17.13 -9.90
C LEU A 372 -4.19 17.58 -9.95
N ASP A 373 -5.15 16.65 -9.93
CA ASP A 373 -6.58 16.97 -9.95
C ASP A 373 -7.01 17.77 -8.72
N ILE A 374 -6.48 17.43 -7.54
CA ILE A 374 -6.73 18.19 -6.30
C ILE A 374 -6.13 19.60 -6.41
N ALA A 375 -4.88 19.72 -6.87
CA ALA A 375 -4.22 21.02 -7.04
C ALA A 375 -4.90 21.90 -8.10
N TRP A 376 -5.41 21.30 -9.18
CA TRP A 376 -6.16 21.99 -10.23
C TRP A 376 -7.45 22.55 -9.67
N ARG A 377 -8.25 21.72 -8.98
CA ARG A 377 -9.52 22.11 -8.36
C ARG A 377 -9.36 23.27 -7.38
N ASP A 378 -8.33 23.22 -6.53
CA ASP A 378 -7.98 24.29 -5.57
C ASP A 378 -7.80 25.65 -6.25
N LEU A 379 -7.18 25.67 -7.43
CA LEU A 379 -6.88 26.90 -8.17
C LEU A 379 -8.07 27.35 -9.00
N VAL A 380 -8.76 26.43 -9.69
CA VAL A 380 -9.95 26.74 -10.48
C VAL A 380 -11.06 27.32 -9.60
N ALA A 381 -11.27 26.78 -8.39
CA ALA A 381 -12.25 27.32 -7.45
C ALA A 381 -12.00 28.80 -7.09
N LYS A 382 -10.76 29.29 -7.20
CA LYS A 382 -10.36 30.66 -6.85
C LYS A 382 -10.23 31.59 -8.06
N HIS A 383 -9.80 31.06 -9.19
CA HIS A 383 -9.33 31.84 -10.34
C HIS A 383 -10.07 31.52 -11.64
N GLY A 384 -10.89 30.47 -11.66
CA GLY A 384 -11.46 29.88 -12.88
C GLY A 384 -10.46 29.05 -13.66
N GLU A 385 -10.90 28.57 -14.82
CA GLU A 385 -10.10 27.77 -15.75
C GLU A 385 -9.13 28.66 -16.54
N PRO A 386 -7.89 28.23 -16.80
CA PRO A 386 -6.97 28.95 -17.66
C PRO A 386 -7.43 28.87 -19.12
N VAL A 387 -7.65 30.02 -19.76
CA VAL A 387 -8.00 30.10 -21.19
C VAL A 387 -6.90 30.78 -21.99
N SER A 388 -6.77 30.41 -23.26
CA SER A 388 -5.76 30.95 -24.17
C SER A 388 -6.28 31.01 -25.61
N GLY A 389 -5.76 31.92 -26.42
CA GLY A 389 -6.23 32.19 -27.78
C GLY A 389 -6.41 33.68 -28.08
N ASN A 390 -6.99 33.99 -29.25
CA ASN A 390 -7.24 35.35 -29.74
C ASN A 390 -8.73 35.54 -30.01
N GLY A 391 -9.35 36.59 -29.44
CA GLY A 391 -10.76 36.93 -29.68
C GLY A 391 -11.70 35.75 -29.44
N ASP A 392 -12.57 35.47 -30.41
CA ASP A 392 -13.58 34.40 -30.33
C ASP A 392 -13.01 32.96 -30.42
N GLN A 393 -11.70 32.80 -30.62
CA GLN A 393 -11.03 31.48 -30.69
C GLN A 393 -10.39 31.06 -29.36
N GLN A 394 -10.90 31.53 -28.22
CA GLN A 394 -10.41 31.12 -26.91
C GLN A 394 -10.75 29.65 -26.61
N ARG A 395 -9.78 28.93 -26.05
CA ARG A 395 -9.92 27.55 -25.57
C ARG A 395 -9.29 27.41 -24.19
N ASN A 396 -9.64 26.35 -23.47
CA ASN A 396 -8.93 26.00 -22.25
C ASN A 396 -7.46 25.65 -22.58
N ALA A 397 -6.54 26.22 -21.81
CA ALA A 397 -5.13 25.89 -21.86
C ALA A 397 -4.91 24.56 -21.12
N GLY A 398 -4.26 23.63 -21.79
CA GLY A 398 -3.83 22.35 -21.23
C GLY A 398 -2.54 22.47 -20.44
N PHE A 399 -2.40 21.55 -19.48
CA PHE A 399 -1.21 21.35 -18.67
C PHE A 399 -0.84 19.87 -18.71
N GLY A 400 0.46 19.56 -18.71
CA GLY A 400 0.96 18.19 -18.72
C GLY A 400 2.21 18.02 -17.88
N VAL A 401 2.37 16.82 -17.33
CA VAL A 401 3.55 16.41 -16.57
C VAL A 401 4.28 15.33 -17.36
N VAL A 402 5.57 15.57 -17.60
CA VAL A 402 6.49 14.66 -18.26
C VAL A 402 7.43 14.10 -17.22
N ALA A 403 7.50 12.78 -17.14
CA ALA A 403 8.47 12.09 -16.31
C ALA A 403 9.76 11.86 -17.07
N TYR A 404 10.88 11.99 -16.37
CA TYR A 404 12.22 11.62 -16.82
C TYR A 404 12.77 10.47 -15.96
N GLY A 405 14.00 10.05 -16.24
CA GLY A 405 14.75 9.16 -15.37
C GLY A 405 14.08 7.80 -15.16
N LYS A 406 13.93 7.39 -13.89
CA LYS A 406 13.35 6.08 -13.55
C LYS A 406 11.86 6.00 -13.83
N LEU A 407 11.08 7.05 -13.54
CA LEU A 407 9.65 7.07 -13.83
C LEU A 407 9.42 7.09 -15.35
N GLY A 408 10.20 7.91 -16.06
CA GLY A 408 10.17 8.00 -17.52
C GLY A 408 10.53 6.68 -18.20
N GLY A 409 11.51 5.94 -17.66
CA GLY A 409 11.92 4.61 -18.13
C GLY A 409 11.17 3.43 -17.50
N MET A 410 10.08 3.62 -16.75
CA MET A 410 9.31 2.53 -16.10
C MET A 410 10.14 1.60 -15.19
N GLU A 411 11.10 2.19 -14.48
CA GLU A 411 12.13 1.49 -13.71
C GLU A 411 12.14 1.89 -12.22
N LEU A 412 11.01 2.35 -11.70
CA LEU A 412 10.91 2.75 -10.29
C LEU A 412 11.27 1.60 -9.32
N SER A 413 11.84 2.02 -8.20
CA SER A 413 12.07 1.24 -6.98
C SER A 413 11.41 1.92 -5.78
N TYR A 414 11.29 1.22 -4.64
CA TYR A 414 10.56 1.69 -3.45
C TYR A 414 10.97 3.07 -2.88
N ARG A 415 12.21 3.52 -3.15
CA ARG A 415 12.75 4.82 -2.69
C ARG A 415 13.15 5.74 -3.84
N SER A 416 12.42 5.68 -4.96
CA SER A 416 12.75 6.48 -6.13
C SER A 416 12.11 7.86 -6.07
N ASP A 417 12.91 8.89 -6.35
CA ASP A 417 12.44 10.24 -6.61
C ASP A 417 11.68 10.30 -7.94
N LEU A 418 10.80 11.29 -8.09
CA LEU A 418 10.11 11.58 -9.34
C LEU A 418 10.78 12.74 -10.07
N ASP A 419 11.47 12.43 -11.17
CA ASP A 419 12.04 13.43 -12.07
C ASP A 419 10.93 14.00 -12.99
N LEU A 420 10.46 15.22 -12.75
CA LEU A 420 9.30 15.80 -13.42
C LEU A 420 9.62 17.12 -14.16
N VAL A 421 9.05 17.26 -15.36
CA VAL A 421 9.03 18.49 -16.16
C VAL A 421 7.57 18.86 -16.47
N PHE A 422 7.25 20.14 -16.40
CA PHE A 422 5.88 20.64 -16.52
C PHE A 422 5.71 21.49 -17.77
N LEU A 423 4.68 21.18 -18.56
CA LEU A 423 4.39 21.82 -19.84
C LEU A 423 2.98 22.39 -19.88
N HIS A 424 2.79 23.49 -20.61
CA HIS A 424 1.47 24.03 -20.96
C HIS A 424 1.40 24.43 -22.44
N ASP A 425 0.19 24.58 -22.98
CA ASP A 425 -0.04 25.01 -24.37
C ASP A 425 -0.75 26.37 -24.49
N SER A 426 -0.70 27.20 -23.44
CA SER A 426 -1.13 28.61 -23.54
C SER A 426 -0.42 29.34 -24.67
N VAL A 427 -1.23 29.95 -25.54
CA VAL A 427 -0.80 30.74 -26.71
C VAL A 427 -1.70 31.96 -26.91
N GLY A 428 -1.28 32.88 -27.79
CA GLY A 428 -2.07 34.08 -28.16
C GLY A 428 -2.00 35.21 -27.13
N SER A 429 -2.78 36.27 -27.34
CA SER A 429 -2.77 37.45 -26.45
C SER A 429 -3.68 37.32 -25.23
N GLY A 430 -4.69 36.45 -25.26
CA GLY A 430 -5.66 36.27 -24.19
C GLY A 430 -5.32 35.11 -23.25
N GLN A 431 -4.17 35.16 -22.56
CA GLN A 431 -3.68 34.09 -21.67
C GLN A 431 -4.00 34.36 -20.18
N VAL A 432 -5.29 34.36 -19.86
CA VAL A 432 -5.77 34.64 -18.49
C VAL A 432 -6.81 33.60 -18.07
N THR A 433 -7.00 33.43 -16.77
CA THR A 433 -8.08 32.58 -16.25
C THR A 433 -9.43 33.28 -16.33
N ASN A 434 -10.52 32.50 -16.38
CA ASN A 434 -11.87 33.00 -16.65
C ASN A 434 -12.80 33.13 -15.41
N GLY A 435 -12.27 33.06 -14.19
CA GLY A 435 -13.06 33.16 -12.96
C GLY A 435 -13.11 34.57 -12.37
N ASP A 436 -13.74 34.71 -11.20
CA ASP A 436 -13.99 36.00 -10.53
C ASP A 436 -12.72 36.79 -10.19
N ARG A 437 -11.58 36.10 -10.04
CA ARG A 437 -10.27 36.70 -9.77
C ARG A 437 -9.26 36.24 -10.83
N PRO A 438 -9.34 36.79 -12.06
CA PRO A 438 -8.54 36.34 -13.18
C PRO A 438 -7.05 36.60 -12.92
N ILE A 439 -6.21 35.64 -13.29
CA ILE A 439 -4.76 35.75 -13.25
C ILE A 439 -4.15 35.29 -14.57
N ASP A 440 -2.94 35.75 -14.86
CA ASP A 440 -2.16 35.31 -16.01
C ASP A 440 -1.89 33.78 -15.97
N ASN A 441 -1.92 33.11 -17.12
CA ASN A 441 -1.75 31.66 -17.19
C ASN A 441 -0.36 31.20 -16.72
N ALA A 442 0.71 31.96 -16.96
CA ALA A 442 2.03 31.62 -16.46
C ALA A 442 2.07 31.65 -14.93
N LEU A 443 1.34 32.60 -14.32
CA LEU A 443 1.17 32.65 -12.87
C LEU A 443 0.28 31.50 -12.36
N PHE A 444 -0.81 31.18 -13.05
CA PHE A 444 -1.68 30.06 -12.70
C PHE A 444 -0.91 28.73 -12.69
N PHE A 445 -0.23 28.39 -13.79
CA PHE A 445 0.53 27.16 -13.89
C PHE A 445 1.75 27.13 -12.96
N GLY A 446 2.41 28.26 -12.72
CA GLY A 446 3.47 28.37 -11.73
C GLY A 446 2.96 28.06 -10.31
N ARG A 447 1.75 28.51 -9.95
CA ARG A 447 1.09 28.17 -8.68
C ARG A 447 0.66 26.71 -8.64
N LEU A 448 0.13 26.17 -9.74
CA LEU A 448 -0.27 24.77 -9.86
C LEU A 448 0.90 23.84 -9.58
N VAL A 449 2.05 24.06 -10.23
CA VAL A 449 3.23 23.21 -10.01
C VAL A 449 3.70 23.31 -8.56
N ARG A 450 3.76 24.51 -7.97
CA ARG A 450 4.16 24.66 -6.56
C ARG A 450 3.21 23.93 -5.62
N ARG A 451 1.89 23.99 -5.88
CA ARG A 451 0.87 23.29 -5.08
C ARG A 451 0.99 21.77 -5.23
N LEU A 452 1.17 21.28 -6.46
CA LEU A 452 1.40 19.86 -6.74
C LEU A 452 2.66 19.34 -6.04
N VAL A 453 3.80 20.03 -6.20
CA VAL A 453 5.06 19.65 -5.53
C VAL A 453 4.88 19.66 -4.02
N HIS A 454 4.21 20.67 -3.47
CA HIS A 454 3.90 20.71 -2.03
C HIS A 454 3.06 19.49 -1.59
N PHE A 455 2.02 19.11 -2.33
CA PHE A 455 1.23 17.92 -2.00
C PHE A 455 2.04 16.63 -2.06
N LEU A 456 2.98 16.51 -3.00
CA LEU A 456 3.81 15.32 -3.13
C LEU A 456 4.86 15.21 -2.00
N THR A 457 5.46 16.33 -1.58
CA THR A 457 6.61 16.33 -0.66
C THR A 457 6.27 16.63 0.80
N THR A 458 5.07 17.13 1.09
CA THR A 458 4.70 17.48 2.48
C THR A 458 4.56 16.24 3.36
N GLN A 459 5.12 16.31 4.56
CA GLN A 459 5.00 15.25 5.54
C GLN A 459 3.61 15.25 6.18
N THR A 460 2.86 14.18 5.94
CA THR A 460 1.55 13.93 6.54
C THR A 460 1.67 12.95 7.71
N GLY A 461 0.55 12.58 8.36
CA GLY A 461 0.55 11.52 9.39
C GLY A 461 1.01 10.16 8.83
N SER A 462 0.89 9.98 7.51
CA SER A 462 1.27 8.80 6.75
C SER A 462 2.57 8.99 5.95
N GLY A 463 3.30 10.08 6.22
CA GLY A 463 4.52 10.49 5.52
C GLY A 463 4.26 11.22 4.20
N ALA A 464 5.34 11.62 3.52
CA ALA A 464 5.28 12.21 2.18
C ALA A 464 4.98 11.15 1.11
N LEU A 465 4.36 11.59 0.01
CA LEU A 465 4.05 10.73 -1.14
C LEU A 465 5.32 10.39 -1.91
N TYR A 466 6.05 11.41 -2.38
CA TYR A 466 7.27 11.27 -3.14
C TYR A 466 8.18 12.49 -2.96
N GLU A 467 9.49 12.25 -3.04
CA GLU A 467 10.44 13.31 -3.36
C GLU A 467 10.33 13.67 -4.85
N VAL A 468 10.45 14.96 -5.18
CA VAL A 468 10.29 15.47 -6.55
C VAL A 468 11.55 16.20 -6.98
N ASP A 469 12.13 15.78 -8.10
CA ASP A 469 13.23 16.46 -8.76
C ASP A 469 12.75 17.15 -10.04
N THR A 470 13.04 18.43 -10.18
CA THR A 470 12.64 19.25 -11.34
C THR A 470 13.85 19.77 -12.13
N ARG A 471 15.06 19.28 -11.85
CA ARG A 471 16.31 19.80 -12.40
C ARG A 471 16.51 19.52 -13.89
N LEU A 472 15.80 18.55 -14.47
CA LEU A 472 15.88 18.18 -15.89
C LEU A 472 15.05 19.07 -16.82
N ARG A 473 14.37 20.09 -16.28
CA ARG A 473 13.65 21.09 -17.10
C ARG A 473 14.63 21.98 -17.88
N PRO A 474 14.18 22.63 -18.97
CA PRO A 474 14.99 23.60 -19.72
C PRO A 474 15.72 24.60 -18.82
N SER A 475 17.03 24.81 -19.07
CA SER A 475 17.91 25.67 -18.26
C SER A 475 18.04 25.27 -16.78
N GLY A 476 17.61 24.06 -16.40
CA GLY A 476 17.73 23.49 -15.06
C GLY A 476 17.19 24.40 -13.96
N ARG A 477 17.98 24.60 -12.89
CA ARG A 477 17.60 25.42 -11.74
C ARG A 477 17.29 26.88 -12.08
N SER A 478 17.93 27.42 -13.12
CA SER A 478 17.76 28.81 -13.57
C SER A 478 16.56 28.99 -14.50
N GLY A 479 15.97 27.90 -14.99
CA GLY A 479 14.81 27.93 -15.88
C GLY A 479 13.48 28.06 -15.13
N LEU A 480 12.46 28.49 -15.87
CA LEU A 480 11.07 28.52 -15.41
C LEU A 480 10.62 27.12 -14.98
N LEU A 481 9.79 27.07 -13.93
CA LEU A 481 9.31 25.82 -13.37
C LEU A 481 8.29 25.11 -14.29
N VAL A 482 7.58 25.89 -15.11
CA VAL A 482 6.69 25.42 -16.16
C VAL A 482 7.06 26.13 -17.46
N VAL A 483 7.04 25.41 -18.57
CA VAL A 483 7.44 25.93 -19.88
C VAL A 483 6.32 25.68 -20.90
N SER A 484 6.14 26.57 -21.88
CA SER A 484 5.23 26.28 -22.98
C SER A 484 5.76 25.12 -23.85
N THR A 485 4.88 24.39 -24.52
CA THR A 485 5.31 23.34 -25.47
C THR A 485 6.18 23.91 -26.60
N GLU A 486 5.89 25.12 -27.07
CA GLU A 486 6.71 25.84 -28.05
C GLU A 486 8.08 26.21 -27.51
N GLY A 487 8.14 26.73 -26.28
CA GLY A 487 9.40 27.08 -25.61
C GLY A 487 10.26 25.84 -25.33
N PHE A 488 9.63 24.72 -24.98
CA PHE A 488 10.31 23.44 -24.82
C PHE A 488 10.91 22.96 -26.14
N ALA A 489 10.15 22.96 -27.24
CA ALA A 489 10.64 22.57 -28.56
C ALA A 489 11.85 23.43 -28.99
N LYS A 490 11.72 24.75 -28.87
CA LYS A 490 12.80 25.69 -29.22
C LYS A 490 14.06 25.47 -28.37
N TYR A 491 13.91 25.20 -27.07
CA TYR A 491 15.05 24.90 -26.21
C TYR A 491 15.79 23.62 -26.65
N GLN A 492 15.03 22.56 -26.97
CA GLN A 492 15.61 21.30 -27.46
C GLN A 492 16.33 21.49 -28.80
N GLU A 493 15.83 22.35 -29.68
CA GLU A 493 16.47 22.65 -30.97
C GLU A 493 17.74 23.47 -30.82
N ASP A 494 17.69 24.56 -30.05
CA ASP A 494 18.72 25.61 -30.06
C ASP A 494 19.81 25.41 -29.00
N ASN A 495 19.48 24.80 -27.84
CA ASN A 495 20.31 24.91 -26.63
C ASN A 495 20.66 23.58 -25.96
N ALA A 496 19.96 22.49 -26.28
CA ALA A 496 20.12 21.25 -25.54
C ALA A 496 21.48 20.56 -25.76
N TRP A 497 22.05 20.08 -24.66
CA TRP A 497 23.27 19.28 -24.67
C TRP A 497 22.98 17.82 -24.99
N THR A 498 23.98 17.08 -25.48
CA THR A 498 23.85 15.64 -25.79
C THR A 498 23.32 14.81 -24.62
N TRP A 499 23.73 15.13 -23.38
CA TRP A 499 23.23 14.47 -22.19
C TRP A 499 21.76 14.78 -21.88
N GLU A 500 21.24 15.96 -22.28
CA GLU A 500 19.82 16.28 -22.18
C GLU A 500 19.00 15.46 -23.18
N HIS A 501 19.54 15.20 -24.38
CA HIS A 501 18.91 14.26 -25.33
C HIS A 501 18.94 12.81 -24.81
N GLN A 502 20.01 12.37 -24.13
CA GLN A 502 20.02 11.08 -23.43
C GLN A 502 18.93 11.00 -22.35
N ALA A 503 18.72 12.07 -21.58
CA ALA A 503 17.67 12.15 -20.59
C ALA A 503 16.26 12.18 -21.23
N LEU A 504 16.10 12.91 -22.34
CA LEU A 504 14.87 13.01 -23.12
C LEU A 504 14.46 11.66 -23.73
N LEU A 505 15.42 10.82 -24.13
CA LEU A 505 15.13 9.46 -24.57
C LEU A 505 14.39 8.66 -23.50
N ARG A 506 14.75 8.88 -22.23
CA ARG A 506 14.14 8.27 -21.03
C ARG A 506 13.03 9.12 -20.42
N SER A 507 12.23 9.76 -21.26
CA SER A 507 11.09 10.56 -20.81
C SER A 507 9.80 10.20 -21.51
N ARG A 508 8.66 10.45 -20.84
CA ARG A 508 7.31 10.23 -21.35
C ARG A 508 6.27 11.05 -20.58
N PRO A 509 5.11 11.38 -21.17
CA PRO A 509 4.02 12.00 -20.43
C PRO A 509 3.42 11.02 -19.42
N VAL A 510 3.08 11.50 -18.23
CA VAL A 510 2.58 10.67 -17.11
C VAL A 510 1.30 11.20 -16.46
N ALA A 511 1.01 12.49 -16.59
CA ALA A 511 -0.20 13.10 -16.05
C ALA A 511 -0.62 14.35 -16.85
N GLY A 512 -1.89 14.72 -16.75
CA GLY A 512 -2.46 15.92 -17.37
C GLY A 512 -3.06 15.68 -18.76
N SER A 513 -3.12 16.74 -19.57
CA SER A 513 -3.89 16.77 -20.82
C SER A 513 -3.34 15.80 -21.88
N PRO A 514 -4.22 14.98 -22.51
CA PRO A 514 -3.84 14.16 -23.66
C PRO A 514 -3.32 14.96 -24.87
N SER A 515 -3.73 16.23 -25.02
CA SER A 515 -3.20 17.09 -26.10
C SER A 515 -1.72 17.41 -25.88
N ILE A 516 -1.36 17.80 -24.65
CA ILE A 516 0.03 18.08 -24.27
C ILE A 516 0.88 16.83 -24.41
N ALA A 517 0.36 15.67 -24.01
CA ALA A 517 1.05 14.38 -24.15
C ALA A 517 1.41 14.09 -25.62
N ARG A 518 0.45 14.26 -26.55
CA ARG A 518 0.71 14.08 -27.99
C ARG A 518 1.72 15.08 -28.53
N THR A 519 1.56 16.36 -28.20
CA THR A 519 2.51 17.41 -28.63
C THR A 519 3.92 17.14 -28.12
N PHE A 520 4.05 16.74 -26.86
CA PHE A 520 5.33 16.37 -26.28
C PHE A 520 5.98 15.19 -27.02
N GLU A 521 5.24 14.11 -27.31
CA GLU A 521 5.78 12.97 -28.04
C GLU A 521 6.21 13.34 -29.46
N THR A 522 5.49 14.25 -30.14
CA THR A 522 5.91 14.80 -31.43
C THR A 522 7.24 15.54 -31.30
N ILE A 523 7.36 16.46 -30.32
CA ILE A 523 8.59 17.22 -30.10
C ILE A 523 9.75 16.28 -29.73
N ARG A 524 9.51 15.33 -28.83
CA ARG A 524 10.50 14.33 -28.40
C ARG A 524 10.99 13.51 -29.59
N THR A 525 10.09 12.98 -30.40
CA THR A 525 10.45 12.17 -31.58
C THR A 525 11.24 13.00 -32.59
N ASP A 526 10.79 14.21 -32.93
CA ASP A 526 11.51 15.13 -33.83
C ASP A 526 12.91 15.45 -33.31
N THR A 527 13.02 15.79 -32.02
CA THR A 527 14.30 16.11 -31.37
C THR A 527 15.28 14.95 -31.48
N LEU A 528 14.86 13.75 -31.08
CA LEU A 528 15.73 12.58 -31.02
C LEU A 528 16.12 12.08 -32.42
N CYS A 529 15.25 12.25 -33.41
CA CYS A 529 15.54 11.85 -34.79
C CYS A 529 16.41 12.91 -35.51
N HIS A 530 16.12 14.20 -35.35
CA HIS A 530 16.66 15.22 -36.26
C HIS A 530 17.58 16.26 -35.60
N ARG A 531 17.59 16.39 -34.28
CA ARG A 531 18.33 17.46 -33.56
C ARG A 531 19.56 16.96 -32.79
N VAL A 532 19.77 15.65 -32.72
CA VAL A 532 20.95 15.05 -32.08
C VAL A 532 22.21 15.27 -32.92
N ARG A 533 23.26 15.83 -32.31
CA ARG A 533 24.59 16.00 -32.91
C ARG A 533 25.36 14.69 -32.99
N ARG A 534 25.06 13.87 -34.01
CA ARG A 534 25.59 12.50 -34.16
C ARG A 534 27.11 12.42 -34.32
N ASP A 535 27.73 13.42 -34.94
CA ASP A 535 29.19 13.45 -35.16
C ASP A 535 30.00 13.45 -33.86
N GLN A 536 29.49 14.07 -32.79
CA GLN A 536 30.15 14.18 -31.49
C GLN A 536 29.57 13.20 -30.45
N LEU A 537 28.44 12.54 -30.77
CA LEU A 537 27.63 11.76 -29.83
C LEU A 537 28.45 10.69 -29.08
N ARG A 538 29.29 9.92 -29.78
CA ARG A 538 30.08 8.83 -29.17
C ARG A 538 30.99 9.39 -28.07
N ASP A 539 31.74 10.42 -28.40
CA ASP A 539 32.75 11.00 -27.52
C ASP A 539 32.10 11.72 -26.33
N ASP A 540 30.96 12.38 -26.55
CA ASP A 540 30.16 12.99 -25.49
C ASP A 540 29.65 11.94 -24.48
N VAL A 541 29.09 10.83 -24.98
CA VAL A 541 28.59 9.71 -24.16
C VAL A 541 29.74 9.09 -23.35
N LEU A 542 30.90 8.84 -23.98
CA LEU A 542 32.09 8.31 -23.30
C LEU A 542 32.60 9.24 -22.21
N SER A 543 32.72 10.53 -22.52
CA SER A 543 33.18 11.57 -21.60
C SER A 543 32.24 11.68 -20.39
N MET A 544 30.92 11.72 -20.63
CA MET A 544 29.93 11.79 -19.58
C MET A 544 29.93 10.53 -18.71
N ARG A 545 29.95 9.33 -19.31
CA ARG A 545 29.95 8.08 -18.56
C ARG A 545 31.19 7.95 -17.66
N LYS A 546 32.36 8.33 -18.18
CA LYS A 546 33.62 8.35 -17.42
C LYS A 546 33.54 9.32 -16.23
N LYS A 547 33.02 10.54 -16.43
CA LYS A 547 32.80 11.52 -15.35
C LYS A 547 31.85 11.00 -14.28
N MET A 548 30.73 10.38 -14.68
CA MET A 548 29.79 9.79 -13.72
C MET A 548 30.44 8.67 -12.91
N ARG A 549 31.17 7.76 -13.57
CA ARG A 549 31.86 6.65 -12.89
C ARG A 549 32.84 7.16 -11.85
N ALA A 550 33.67 8.15 -12.20
CA ALA A 550 34.66 8.72 -11.30
C ALA A 550 34.08 9.31 -10.00
N ASN A 551 32.81 9.73 -9.99
CA ASN A 551 32.16 10.35 -8.84
C ASN A 551 31.21 9.44 -8.07
N LEU A 552 30.65 8.41 -8.73
CA LEU A 552 29.54 7.62 -8.19
C LEU A 552 29.87 6.14 -7.97
N ASP A 553 30.92 5.61 -8.62
CA ASP A 553 31.30 4.20 -8.51
C ASP A 553 31.88 3.88 -7.13
N LYS A 554 31.27 2.91 -6.45
CA LYS A 554 31.69 2.42 -5.13
C LYS A 554 32.40 1.07 -5.19
N SER A 555 32.76 0.61 -6.38
CA SER A 555 33.47 -0.66 -6.57
C SER A 555 34.89 -0.63 -5.97
N SER A 556 35.36 -1.79 -5.54
CA SER A 556 36.74 -2.02 -5.06
C SER A 556 37.23 -3.38 -5.55
N ALA A 557 38.42 -3.81 -5.11
CA ALA A 557 38.93 -5.15 -5.45
C ALA A 557 38.02 -6.29 -4.97
N GLU A 558 37.25 -6.06 -3.89
CA GLU A 558 36.39 -7.06 -3.25
C GLU A 558 34.89 -6.81 -3.46
N ARG A 559 34.53 -5.63 -3.98
CA ARG A 559 33.12 -5.21 -4.12
C ARG A 559 32.81 -4.67 -5.50
N PHE A 560 31.58 -4.90 -5.96
CA PHE A 560 31.08 -4.41 -7.23
C PHE A 560 29.81 -3.57 -7.03
N ASP A 561 29.84 -2.32 -7.48
CA ASP A 561 28.65 -1.48 -7.56
C ASP A 561 27.81 -1.88 -8.78
N LEU A 562 26.65 -2.50 -8.55
CA LEU A 562 25.77 -3.00 -9.61
C LEU A 562 25.33 -1.90 -10.58
N LYS A 563 25.21 -0.66 -10.11
CA LYS A 563 24.72 0.45 -10.93
C LYS A 563 25.85 1.17 -11.63
N GLN A 564 26.87 1.58 -10.88
CA GLN A 564 27.89 2.51 -11.34
C GLN A 564 29.19 1.84 -11.76
N GLY A 565 29.42 0.59 -11.34
CA GLY A 565 30.62 -0.17 -11.67
C GLY A 565 30.76 -0.44 -13.18
N GLU A 566 31.98 -0.76 -13.58
CA GLU A 566 32.29 -1.14 -14.95
C GLU A 566 31.60 -2.47 -15.31
N GLY A 567 30.83 -2.49 -16.41
CA GLY A 567 29.97 -3.62 -16.76
C GLY A 567 28.65 -3.69 -15.99
N GLY A 568 28.31 -2.66 -15.21
CA GLY A 568 27.05 -2.55 -14.46
C GLY A 568 25.88 -1.99 -15.26
N ILE A 569 24.75 -1.74 -14.56
CA ILE A 569 23.50 -1.23 -15.14
C ILE A 569 23.75 0.06 -15.95
N GLY A 570 24.51 1.01 -15.40
CA GLY A 570 24.78 2.28 -16.07
C GLY A 570 25.51 2.15 -17.40
N ASP A 571 26.32 1.11 -17.59
CA ASP A 571 26.98 0.84 -18.88
C ASP A 571 25.97 0.34 -19.92
N ILE A 572 25.05 -0.52 -19.51
CA ILE A 572 23.95 -0.98 -20.38
C ILE A 572 23.06 0.21 -20.76
N GLU A 573 22.66 1.04 -19.81
CA GLU A 573 21.83 2.22 -20.05
C GLU A 573 22.47 3.18 -21.05
N PHE A 574 23.76 3.53 -20.85
CA PHE A 574 24.47 4.43 -21.76
C PHE A 574 24.71 3.82 -23.14
N LEU A 575 24.93 2.50 -23.21
CA LEU A 575 25.10 1.78 -24.46
C LEU A 575 23.82 1.84 -25.29
N VAL A 576 22.67 1.53 -24.67
CA VAL A 576 21.36 1.58 -25.30
C VAL A 576 21.04 3.00 -25.75
N GLN A 577 21.24 3.99 -24.89
CA GLN A 577 21.02 5.39 -25.25
C GLN A 577 21.88 5.83 -26.45
N TYR A 578 23.16 5.47 -26.45
CA TYR A 578 24.05 5.77 -27.57
C TYR A 578 23.56 5.17 -28.87
N LEU A 579 23.25 3.87 -28.88
CA LEU A 579 22.81 3.16 -30.07
C LEU A 579 21.48 3.71 -30.59
N VAL A 580 20.50 3.94 -29.72
CA VAL A 580 19.21 4.52 -30.11
C VAL A 580 19.41 5.90 -30.71
N LEU A 581 20.13 6.80 -30.03
CA LEU A 581 20.34 8.16 -30.52
C LEU A 581 21.14 8.20 -31.82
N LYS A 582 22.12 7.30 -31.98
CA LYS A 582 22.94 7.20 -33.19
C LYS A 582 22.10 6.87 -34.42
N TYR A 583 21.14 5.96 -34.31
CA TYR A 583 20.38 5.43 -35.45
C TYR A 583 18.93 5.94 -35.55
N ALA A 584 18.46 6.77 -34.61
CA ALA A 584 17.08 7.25 -34.60
C ALA A 584 16.67 8.07 -35.83
N ASP A 585 17.60 8.69 -36.56
CA ASP A 585 17.32 9.40 -37.82
C ASP A 585 16.92 8.45 -38.96
N GLN A 586 17.51 7.26 -38.98
CA GLN A 586 17.24 6.20 -39.95
C GLN A 586 16.10 5.28 -39.52
N GLU A 587 16.03 5.01 -38.21
CA GLU A 587 15.06 4.10 -37.60
C GLU A 587 14.28 4.80 -36.46
N PRO A 588 13.28 5.66 -36.78
CA PRO A 588 12.49 6.37 -35.77
C PRO A 588 11.74 5.45 -34.78
N ALA A 589 11.51 4.19 -35.15
CA ALA A 589 10.89 3.20 -34.27
C ALA A 589 11.71 2.96 -32.97
N LEU A 590 13.01 3.23 -32.98
CA LEU A 590 13.89 3.05 -31.82
C LEU A 590 13.56 3.96 -30.64
N VAL A 591 12.95 5.13 -30.90
CA VAL A 591 12.60 6.10 -29.84
C VAL A 591 11.17 5.95 -29.34
N PHE A 592 10.40 4.98 -29.86
CA PHE A 592 9.02 4.75 -29.44
C PHE A 592 8.90 4.40 -27.95
N TYR A 593 9.80 3.55 -27.45
CA TYR A 593 9.85 3.19 -26.03
C TYR A 593 10.92 4.00 -25.30
N SER A 594 10.72 4.21 -23.99
CA SER A 594 11.61 4.98 -23.11
C SER A 594 12.40 4.12 -22.11
N ASP A 595 12.12 2.82 -22.01
CA ASP A 595 12.80 1.86 -21.13
C ASP A 595 13.84 1.01 -21.88
N ASN A 596 14.85 0.56 -21.14
CA ASN A 596 16.00 -0.14 -21.71
C ASN A 596 15.63 -1.50 -22.34
N ILE A 597 14.69 -2.23 -21.75
CA ILE A 597 14.35 -3.59 -22.21
C ILE A 597 13.69 -3.55 -23.58
N ARG A 598 12.68 -2.69 -23.77
CA ARG A 598 12.01 -2.55 -25.06
C ARG A 598 12.89 -1.85 -26.10
N GLN A 599 13.77 -0.93 -25.69
CA GLN A 599 14.77 -0.35 -26.58
C GLN A 599 15.80 -1.39 -27.06
N LEU A 600 16.29 -2.28 -26.19
CA LEU A 600 17.12 -3.41 -26.60
C LEU A 600 16.40 -4.33 -27.60
N GLY A 601 15.11 -4.59 -27.38
CA GLY A 601 14.28 -5.35 -28.32
C GLY A 601 14.08 -4.63 -29.66
N ALA A 602 13.94 -3.31 -29.65
CA ALA A 602 13.85 -2.51 -30.88
C ALA A 602 15.17 -2.53 -31.66
N LEU A 603 16.31 -2.33 -30.98
CA LEU A 603 17.65 -2.43 -31.57
C LEU A 603 17.94 -3.81 -32.18
N GLN A 604 17.43 -4.86 -31.55
CA GLN A 604 17.46 -6.22 -32.08
C GLN A 604 16.61 -6.33 -33.36
N ALA A 605 15.36 -5.88 -33.31
CA ALA A 605 14.40 -6.04 -34.41
C ALA A 605 14.85 -5.36 -35.71
N VAL A 606 15.58 -4.24 -35.62
CA VAL A 606 16.12 -3.53 -36.79
C VAL A 606 17.55 -3.97 -37.16
N GLY A 607 18.10 -4.98 -36.48
CA GLY A 607 19.42 -5.56 -36.81
C GLY A 607 20.64 -4.73 -36.41
N ILE A 608 20.48 -3.68 -35.59
CA ILE A 608 21.61 -2.89 -35.06
C ILE A 608 22.40 -3.70 -34.03
N LEU A 609 21.70 -4.45 -33.18
CA LEU A 609 22.31 -5.40 -32.25
C LEU A 609 22.05 -6.84 -32.71
N PRO A 610 23.06 -7.72 -32.74
CA PRO A 610 22.84 -9.15 -32.98
C PRO A 610 21.90 -9.75 -31.93
N ASP A 611 21.04 -10.69 -32.34
CA ASP A 611 20.04 -11.34 -31.48
C ASP A 611 20.62 -11.87 -30.16
N ALA A 612 21.72 -12.60 -30.25
CA ALA A 612 22.39 -13.16 -29.08
C ALA A 612 22.90 -12.09 -28.12
N VAL A 613 23.32 -10.93 -28.63
CA VAL A 613 23.84 -9.83 -27.81
C VAL A 613 22.70 -9.10 -27.12
N ALA A 614 21.63 -8.77 -27.84
CA ALA A 614 20.47 -8.09 -27.27
C ALA A 614 19.79 -8.95 -26.19
N ALA A 615 19.57 -10.24 -26.45
CA ALA A 615 18.98 -11.17 -25.49
C ALA A 615 19.83 -11.30 -24.22
N ARG A 616 21.16 -11.41 -24.36
CA ARG A 616 22.07 -11.49 -23.22
C ARG A 616 22.10 -10.19 -22.41
N LEU A 617 22.11 -9.02 -23.06
CA LEU A 617 22.02 -7.73 -22.35
C LEU A 617 20.71 -7.60 -21.58
N GLN A 618 19.57 -8.00 -22.16
CA GLN A 618 18.28 -7.99 -21.48
C GLN A 618 18.25 -8.93 -20.27
N GLU A 619 18.84 -10.12 -20.37
CA GLU A 619 19.01 -11.04 -19.25
C GLU A 619 19.84 -10.42 -18.13
N ILE A 620 21.04 -9.93 -18.45
CA ILE A 620 21.95 -9.30 -17.48
C ILE A 620 21.27 -8.13 -16.78
N TYR A 621 20.62 -7.26 -17.56
CA TYR A 621 19.90 -6.10 -17.02
C TYR A 621 18.81 -6.51 -16.03
N ARG A 622 18.04 -7.57 -16.35
CA ARG A 622 17.01 -8.12 -15.43
C ARG A 622 17.63 -8.67 -14.15
N SER A 623 18.72 -9.43 -14.26
CA SER A 623 19.42 -10.02 -13.11
C SER A 623 20.00 -8.96 -12.18
N TYR A 624 20.64 -7.91 -12.72
CA TYR A 624 21.15 -6.80 -11.91
C TYR A 624 20.04 -6.04 -11.20
N ARG A 625 18.92 -5.77 -11.88
CA ARG A 625 17.78 -5.10 -11.26
C ARG A 625 17.13 -5.94 -10.18
N LEU A 626 17.00 -7.25 -10.39
CA LEU A 626 16.52 -8.18 -9.37
C LEU A 626 17.40 -8.16 -8.12
N ARG A 627 18.73 -8.26 -8.30
CA ARG A 627 19.66 -8.19 -7.17
C ARG A 627 19.59 -6.85 -6.45
N SER A 628 19.55 -5.74 -7.20
CA SER A 628 19.44 -4.40 -6.62
C SER A 628 18.15 -4.18 -5.84
N HIS A 629 17.02 -4.74 -6.29
CA HIS A 629 15.74 -4.65 -5.58
C HIS A 629 15.73 -5.49 -4.30
N ARG A 630 16.28 -6.71 -4.33
CA ARG A 630 16.43 -7.53 -3.12
C ARG A 630 17.29 -6.82 -2.07
N LEU A 631 18.42 -6.24 -2.47
CA LEU A 631 19.26 -5.44 -1.57
C LEU A 631 18.47 -4.26 -0.98
N ALA A 632 17.61 -3.61 -1.75
CA ALA A 632 16.78 -2.52 -1.24
C ALA A 632 15.74 -2.97 -0.21
N LEU A 633 15.20 -4.20 -0.35
CA LEU A 633 14.28 -4.84 0.61
C LEU A 633 14.98 -5.27 1.91
N ASP A 634 16.31 -5.40 1.87
CA ASP A 634 17.18 -5.65 3.02
C ASP A 634 17.84 -4.37 3.57
N GLU A 635 17.44 -3.21 3.06
CA GLU A 635 18.06 -1.90 3.36
C GLU A 635 19.56 -1.79 3.06
N ALA A 636 20.08 -2.68 2.22
CA ALA A 636 21.46 -2.71 1.79
C ALA A 636 21.72 -1.78 0.59
N ALA A 637 22.96 -1.30 0.48
CA ALA A 637 23.42 -0.62 -0.73
C ALA A 637 23.44 -1.59 -1.92
N ALA A 638 23.28 -1.09 -3.15
CA ALA A 638 23.36 -1.88 -4.39
C ALA A 638 24.81 -2.25 -4.76
N VAL A 639 25.57 -2.73 -3.79
CA VAL A 639 26.97 -3.15 -3.90
C VAL A 639 27.06 -4.61 -3.45
N VAL A 640 27.61 -5.47 -4.31
CA VAL A 640 27.72 -6.92 -4.11
C VAL A 640 29.19 -7.36 -4.02
N GLY A 641 29.44 -8.65 -3.74
CA GLY A 641 30.78 -9.22 -3.83
C GLY A 641 31.36 -9.08 -5.23
N ALA A 642 32.68 -8.86 -5.35
CA ALA A 642 33.33 -8.74 -6.66
C ALA A 642 33.32 -10.03 -7.49
N ASP A 643 33.08 -11.17 -6.85
CA ASP A 643 32.86 -12.50 -7.43
C ASP A 643 31.45 -12.67 -8.01
N GLU A 644 30.47 -11.92 -7.52
CA GLU A 644 29.13 -11.91 -8.11
C GLU A 644 29.15 -11.29 -9.52
N PHE A 645 28.51 -11.96 -10.48
CA PHE A 645 28.30 -11.51 -11.86
C PHE A 645 29.55 -11.27 -12.72
N GLU A 646 30.65 -11.98 -12.48
CA GLU A 646 31.89 -11.73 -13.21
C GLU A 646 31.75 -11.88 -14.74
N GLU A 647 31.06 -12.93 -15.19
CA GLU A 647 30.85 -13.21 -16.61
C GLU A 647 29.96 -12.16 -17.28
N GLU A 648 28.88 -11.75 -16.60
CA GLU A 648 27.97 -10.71 -17.05
C GLU A 648 28.69 -9.37 -17.19
N ARG A 649 29.49 -8.97 -16.19
CA ARG A 649 30.31 -7.74 -16.29
C ARG A 649 31.28 -7.80 -17.45
N ARG A 650 31.97 -8.93 -17.64
CA ARG A 650 32.90 -9.11 -18.76
C ARG A 650 32.17 -8.96 -20.10
N PHE A 651 31.00 -9.59 -20.23
CA PHE A 651 30.17 -9.48 -21.42
C PHE A 651 29.75 -8.03 -21.74
N VAL A 652 29.28 -7.30 -20.73
CA VAL A 652 28.87 -5.89 -20.89
C VAL A 652 30.09 -5.03 -21.27
N ARG A 653 31.25 -5.23 -20.63
CA ARG A 653 32.50 -4.51 -20.96
C ARG A 653 32.96 -4.76 -22.40
N ASP A 654 32.98 -6.02 -22.82
CA ASP A 654 33.39 -6.38 -24.17
C ASP A 654 32.44 -5.79 -25.22
N THR A 655 31.13 -5.82 -24.94
CA THR A 655 30.11 -5.23 -25.81
C THR A 655 30.25 -3.70 -25.88
N TRP A 656 30.47 -3.06 -24.75
CA TRP A 656 30.75 -1.62 -24.67
C TRP A 656 31.98 -1.25 -25.49
N GLN A 657 33.10 -1.95 -25.30
CA GLN A 657 34.35 -1.68 -26.03
C GLN A 657 34.20 -1.92 -27.53
N ARG A 658 33.48 -2.96 -27.97
CA ARG A 658 33.24 -3.22 -29.40
C ARG A 658 32.39 -2.14 -30.04
N THR A 659 31.39 -1.63 -29.32
CA THR A 659 30.44 -0.65 -29.83
C THR A 659 30.99 0.78 -29.82
N MET A 660 31.85 1.09 -28.84
CA MET A 660 32.41 2.42 -28.62
C MET A 660 33.81 2.62 -29.24
N LYS A 661 34.33 1.63 -30.00
CA LYS A 661 35.44 1.83 -30.94
C LYS A 661 34.97 2.71 -32.09
#